data_AF-A0A935M8T4-F1
#
_entry.id   AF-A0A935M8T4-F1
#
_cell.length_a   1.000
_cell.length_b   1.000
_cell.length_c   1.000
_cell.angle_alpha   90.00
_cell.angle_beta   90.00
_cell.angle_gamma   90.00
#
_symmetry.space_group_name_H-M   'P 1'
#
loop_
_entity.id
_entity.type
_entity.pdbx_description
1 polymer ?
#
loop_
_entity_poly.entity_id
_entity_poly.type
_entity_poly.pdbx_seq_one_letter_code
_entity_poly.pdbx_strand_id
1 'polypeptide(L)'
;MAKVFISYSRKDIDFAKKLTSELQKTDLDFWVDWEGIPPTVDWWREVEKGIEEADVFIFLISPDSAVSKVCGQEIDHAVKNGKRLIPLVVRDIKEDEAPKQLGHLNWISFRESDDFGTSLKKLLEGIHTDYEWVQSHRRLQVKALEWERNNKENSFLLRGKDLQDAEFQLATNTSKEPYPTDLQREYVFKSRQSWDRQRRTITMISIVSAVVMTALVVLTLTQLNTARAQTLGAKAQAALAEENYNVAMLYAYQSSQIHENDTAKTVLGQLPYKNFALGKALHGHLSWVTSVAWSADGRLASGSWDGSVIIWDVKTGSPIQTLREEYTANTIPDVLPSVTSVAWSSEGQLATGLDDGRIIIWNLGTNKPLQILHYYSTYVSSVAWSPDGQLASGSNDDTVIIWNLETGKPAQILHGHTNEITSVAWSPDGKLASGSWDKLVIIWDLKASKPAQTLKGHTQVVNSVGWSSVGQLASGSGDNTVIIWNLENNQPAKTFKNDSFVYSMAWSLDGKISLGSRDGVIKIWDPVTGKSDQALKGHTNSIVSLAGSPDGNLASGSRDSTVIIWDLSIQQFSQTLNGLTAYLDSPKMFRDGRLASGSDDGTVIIWDTQTGKPAQILKGHTDAVTSVDWSTDGRLVSGSADRTIIIWDLKTGQPAQTLKGHTDGVISVSWSPDGKLASGSWDDTVVIWDLKTGKPSRILTGYAGAVFSVDWSFDGQLASGSSDGTVIVWDQKTGNPVRMLNGHTDAVTSVDWAPDGRLASGSNDQTVIIWNLETGQPVQVLKGHTDYVVSVDWSSDGRLASGSHDNTIVIWDLKTSQPSQILKGHKDFIKSVFWSPDGRLISSSTDNTIKITRADLLGGDICSNLFRNMTIDEWLDTQGILYVYQPACPDLYNPSDYSVSSWLDMAENGLISLGFPKPVVTVVRKLSYFLAMTSIIGALLVDPSSSNFEGILEIVKRLLTTWDGRAMMLFSTLVLLGIVYLVVKYVYKFFVWLWYKVRGRRAMAT
;
A
#
# COMPACT_ATOMS: atom_id res chain seq x y z
N MET A 1 4.90 -14.69 -67.48
CA MET A 1 6.01 -13.71 -67.67
C MET A 1 7.23 -14.54 -67.94
N ALA A 2 7.96 -14.26 -69.03
CA ALA A 2 9.09 -15.09 -69.40
C ALA A 2 10.13 -15.14 -68.27
N LYS A 3 10.50 -16.36 -67.87
CA LYS A 3 11.53 -16.62 -66.86
C LYS A 3 12.93 -16.49 -67.47
N VAL A 4 13.07 -16.75 -68.77
CA VAL A 4 14.37 -16.78 -69.47
C VAL A 4 14.32 -15.91 -70.71
N PHE A 5 15.30 -15.03 -70.89
CA PHE A 5 15.51 -14.29 -72.14
C PHE A 5 16.61 -14.94 -72.96
N ILE A 6 16.41 -15.19 -74.26
CA ILE A 6 17.42 -15.81 -75.12
C ILE A 6 17.90 -14.81 -76.18
N SER A 7 19.15 -14.37 -76.07
CA SER A 7 19.84 -13.54 -77.05
C SER A 7 20.61 -14.42 -78.04
N TYR A 8 20.38 -14.21 -79.33
CA TYR A 8 20.94 -15.03 -80.41
C TYR A 8 21.06 -14.24 -81.72
N SER A 9 21.96 -14.68 -82.61
CA SER A 9 22.02 -14.15 -83.98
C SER A 9 20.97 -14.81 -84.86
N ARG A 10 20.39 -14.08 -85.82
CA ARG A 10 19.41 -14.64 -86.78
C ARG A 10 19.90 -15.87 -87.54
N LYS A 11 21.23 -16.04 -87.67
CA LYS A 11 21.84 -17.22 -88.31
C LYS A 11 21.84 -18.47 -87.42
N ASP A 12 21.67 -18.30 -86.10
CA ASP A 12 21.58 -19.39 -85.11
C ASP A 12 20.11 -19.70 -84.73
N ILE A 13 19.14 -19.19 -85.50
CA ILE A 13 17.71 -19.34 -85.20
C ILE A 13 17.25 -20.80 -85.12
N ASP A 14 17.84 -21.69 -85.93
CA ASP A 14 17.48 -23.10 -85.93
C ASP A 14 17.89 -23.80 -84.64
N PHE A 15 19.06 -23.44 -84.10
CA PHE A 15 19.49 -23.90 -82.78
C PHE A 15 18.61 -23.29 -81.68
N ALA A 16 18.31 -22.00 -81.77
CA ALA A 16 17.46 -21.32 -80.79
C ALA A 16 16.06 -21.95 -80.72
N LYS A 17 15.45 -22.31 -81.86
CA LYS A 17 14.17 -23.06 -81.94
C LYS A 17 14.27 -24.45 -81.32
N LYS A 18 15.38 -25.17 -81.55
CA LYS A 18 15.61 -26.48 -80.94
C LYS A 18 15.70 -26.35 -79.42
N LEU A 19 16.46 -25.37 -78.91
CA LEU A 19 16.60 -25.11 -77.48
C LEU A 19 15.26 -24.73 -76.82
N THR A 20 14.49 -23.81 -77.42
CA THR A 20 13.20 -23.40 -76.86
C THR A 20 12.18 -24.52 -76.85
N SER A 21 12.17 -25.40 -77.86
CA SER A 21 11.26 -26.55 -77.89
C SER A 21 11.50 -27.55 -76.74
N GLU A 22 12.75 -27.66 -76.28
CA GLU A 22 13.12 -28.52 -75.14
C GLU A 22 12.88 -27.81 -73.81
N LEU A 23 13.13 -26.50 -73.72
CA LEU A 23 12.79 -25.69 -72.54
C LEU A 23 11.29 -25.65 -72.28
N GLN A 24 10.45 -25.62 -73.33
CA GLN A 24 9.00 -25.64 -73.21
C GLN A 24 8.49 -26.92 -72.53
N LYS A 25 9.17 -28.05 -72.72
CA LYS A 25 8.82 -29.32 -72.04
C LYS A 25 9.12 -29.29 -70.54
N THR A 26 9.88 -28.31 -70.07
CA THR A 26 10.36 -28.18 -68.68
C THR A 26 9.64 -27.10 -67.85
N ASP A 27 8.50 -26.59 -68.31
CA ASP A 27 7.67 -25.55 -67.63
C ASP A 27 8.42 -24.21 -67.36
N LEU A 28 9.39 -23.90 -68.23
CA LEU A 28 10.10 -22.63 -68.27
C LEU A 28 9.55 -21.75 -69.39
N ASP A 29 8.91 -20.65 -69.02
CA ASP A 29 8.54 -19.59 -69.97
C ASP A 29 9.82 -18.89 -70.48
N PHE A 30 9.93 -18.69 -71.79
CA PHE A 30 11.05 -17.99 -72.41
C PHE A 30 10.57 -16.77 -73.22
N TRP A 31 11.46 -15.82 -73.43
CA TRP A 31 11.28 -14.66 -74.27
C TRP A 31 12.23 -14.76 -75.46
N VAL A 32 11.67 -14.64 -76.66
CA VAL A 32 12.40 -14.64 -77.93
C VAL A 32 11.78 -13.64 -78.89
N ASP A 33 12.61 -13.02 -79.70
CA ASP A 33 12.20 -11.89 -80.55
C ASP A 33 11.40 -12.29 -81.80
N TRP A 34 11.29 -13.58 -82.13
CA TRP A 34 10.63 -14.08 -83.35
C TRP A 34 9.14 -14.43 -83.17
N GLU A 35 8.61 -14.39 -81.94
CA GLU A 35 7.18 -14.62 -81.66
C GLU A 35 6.27 -13.42 -81.95
N GLY A 36 6.81 -12.39 -82.62
CA GLY A 36 6.05 -11.30 -83.25
C GLY A 36 5.76 -10.15 -82.30
N ILE A 37 6.65 -9.14 -82.29
CA ILE A 37 6.37 -7.84 -81.67
C ILE A 37 5.48 -7.04 -82.65
N PRO A 38 4.33 -6.48 -82.22
CA PRO A 38 3.47 -5.71 -83.11
C PRO A 38 4.23 -4.51 -83.72
N PRO A 39 4.09 -4.23 -85.02
CA PRO A 39 4.88 -3.19 -85.70
C PRO A 39 4.57 -1.75 -85.24
N THR A 40 3.54 -1.57 -84.42
CA THR A 40 3.09 -0.28 -83.87
C THR A 40 3.79 0.10 -82.56
N VAL A 41 4.52 -0.82 -81.94
CA VAL A 41 5.22 -0.61 -80.66
C VAL A 41 6.71 -0.39 -80.94
N ASP A 42 7.39 0.37 -80.07
CA ASP A 42 8.84 0.50 -80.15
C ASP A 42 9.48 -0.88 -79.90
N TRP A 43 10.01 -1.46 -80.97
CA TRP A 43 10.59 -2.80 -80.96
C TRP A 43 11.70 -2.94 -79.92
N TRP A 44 12.56 -1.93 -79.77
CA TRP A 44 13.66 -1.97 -78.81
C TRP A 44 13.15 -1.88 -77.37
N ARG A 45 12.08 -1.11 -77.14
CA ARG A 45 11.47 -0.96 -75.81
C ARG A 45 10.88 -2.27 -75.28
N GLU A 46 10.28 -3.07 -76.16
CA GLU A 46 9.76 -4.40 -75.80
C GLU A 46 10.89 -5.41 -75.55
N VAL A 47 12.01 -5.31 -76.28
CA VAL A 47 13.23 -6.07 -75.98
C VAL A 47 13.77 -5.72 -74.59
N GLU A 48 13.93 -4.43 -74.27
CA GLU A 48 14.37 -3.96 -72.96
C GLU A 48 13.44 -4.47 -71.84
N LYS A 49 12.13 -4.36 -72.03
CA LYS A 49 11.13 -4.86 -71.08
C LYS A 49 11.22 -6.38 -70.92
N GLY A 50 11.41 -7.12 -72.01
CA GLY A 50 11.64 -8.56 -71.98
C GLY A 50 12.88 -8.95 -71.15
N ILE A 51 13.97 -8.19 -71.28
CA ILE A 51 15.19 -8.40 -70.47
C ILE A 51 14.92 -8.05 -69.00
N GLU A 52 14.29 -6.92 -68.71
CA GLU A 52 13.95 -6.47 -67.35
C GLU A 52 13.02 -7.43 -66.62
N GLU A 53 12.11 -8.10 -67.34
CA GLU A 53 11.17 -9.06 -66.78
C GLU A 53 11.72 -10.48 -66.68
N ALA A 54 12.80 -10.82 -67.39
CA ALA A 54 13.41 -12.15 -67.30
C ALA A 54 14.21 -12.34 -66.00
N ASP A 55 14.21 -13.56 -65.45
CA ASP A 55 15.03 -13.94 -64.30
C ASP A 55 16.47 -14.24 -64.76
N VAL A 56 16.61 -14.92 -65.89
CA VAL A 56 17.90 -15.35 -66.47
C VAL A 56 18.03 -14.87 -67.92
N PHE A 57 19.22 -14.44 -68.30
CA PHE A 57 19.59 -14.04 -69.64
C PHE A 57 20.58 -15.05 -70.24
N ILE A 58 20.14 -15.76 -71.26
CA ILE A 58 20.94 -16.74 -72.01
C ILE A 58 21.53 -16.05 -73.23
N PHE A 59 22.84 -16.17 -73.42
CA PHE A 59 23.52 -15.64 -74.60
C PHE A 59 24.09 -16.78 -75.43
N LEU A 60 23.62 -16.93 -76.68
CA LEU A 60 24.17 -17.91 -77.62
C LEU A 60 25.45 -17.38 -78.25
N ILE A 61 26.58 -17.97 -77.89
CA ILE A 61 27.91 -17.62 -78.40
C ILE A 61 28.13 -18.29 -79.76
N SER A 62 28.31 -17.45 -80.78
CA SER A 62 28.72 -17.80 -82.13
C SER A 62 29.52 -16.64 -82.74
N PRO A 63 30.30 -16.87 -83.82
CA PRO A 63 31.02 -15.78 -84.49
C PRO A 63 30.09 -14.64 -84.94
N ASP A 64 28.83 -14.96 -85.24
CA ASP A 64 27.84 -14.00 -85.73
C ASP A 64 27.15 -13.23 -84.59
N SER A 65 26.96 -13.85 -83.41
CA SER A 65 26.38 -13.14 -82.25
C SER A 65 27.41 -12.23 -81.58
N ALA A 66 28.69 -12.63 -81.59
CA ALA A 66 29.81 -11.83 -81.08
C ALA A 66 29.99 -10.49 -81.81
N VAL A 67 29.73 -10.44 -83.12
CA VAL A 67 29.87 -9.23 -83.97
C VAL A 67 28.54 -8.45 -84.07
N SER A 68 27.42 -9.03 -83.62
CA SER A 68 26.10 -8.42 -83.72
C SER A 68 25.93 -7.23 -82.79
N LYS A 69 25.63 -6.05 -83.36
CA LYS A 69 25.34 -4.83 -82.58
C LYS A 69 24.13 -5.02 -81.66
N VAL A 70 23.10 -5.72 -82.12
CA VAL A 70 21.86 -5.93 -81.34
C VAL A 70 22.13 -6.82 -80.14
N CYS A 71 22.78 -7.97 -80.35
CA CYS A 71 23.15 -8.88 -79.25
C CYS A 71 24.08 -8.21 -78.24
N GLY A 72 24.99 -7.33 -78.72
CA GLY A 72 25.82 -6.48 -77.86
C GLY A 72 25.01 -5.51 -76.99
N GLN A 73 23.98 -4.86 -77.55
CA GLN A 73 23.12 -3.96 -76.78
C GLN A 73 22.24 -4.72 -75.77
N GLU A 74 21.77 -5.93 -76.12
CA GLU A 74 20.98 -6.78 -75.23
C GLU A 74 21.78 -7.22 -74.01
N ILE A 75 23.02 -7.68 -74.20
CA ILE A 75 23.89 -8.10 -73.09
C ILE A 75 24.29 -6.91 -72.21
N ASP A 76 24.59 -5.74 -72.79
CA ASP A 76 24.88 -4.54 -72.02
C ASP A 76 23.67 -4.11 -71.15
N HIS A 77 22.47 -4.22 -71.70
CA HIS A 77 21.23 -3.93 -70.96
C HIS A 77 20.96 -4.97 -69.87
N ALA A 78 21.24 -6.24 -70.11
CA ALA A 78 21.12 -7.31 -69.12
C ALA A 78 22.11 -7.13 -67.95
N VAL A 79 23.36 -6.76 -68.25
CA VAL A 79 24.40 -6.47 -67.23
C VAL A 79 24.02 -5.26 -66.39
N LYS A 80 23.56 -4.17 -67.02
CA LYS A 80 23.11 -2.96 -66.32
C LYS A 80 22.00 -3.25 -65.30
N ASN A 81 21.12 -4.21 -65.61
CA ASN A 81 20.01 -4.61 -64.77
C ASN A 81 20.32 -5.76 -63.81
N GLY A 82 21.59 -6.15 -63.67
CA GLY A 82 22.00 -7.22 -62.76
C GLY A 82 21.36 -8.56 -63.11
N LYS A 83 21.23 -8.89 -64.40
CA LYS A 83 20.66 -10.18 -64.82
C LYS A 83 21.67 -11.30 -64.65
N ARG A 84 21.17 -12.50 -64.33
CA ARG A 84 22.00 -13.69 -64.35
C ARG A 84 22.32 -14.06 -65.79
N LEU A 85 23.58 -14.03 -66.16
CA LEU A 85 24.04 -14.38 -67.50
C LEU A 85 24.43 -15.85 -67.58
N ILE A 86 23.93 -16.57 -68.59
CA ILE A 86 24.36 -17.94 -68.89
C ILE A 86 24.84 -18.02 -70.34
N PRO A 87 26.17 -18.08 -70.57
CA PRO A 87 26.75 -18.22 -71.90
C PRO A 87 26.65 -19.66 -72.43
N LEU A 88 26.10 -19.81 -73.63
CA LEU A 88 25.99 -21.09 -74.34
C LEU A 88 26.83 -21.10 -75.61
N VAL A 89 27.83 -21.96 -75.72
CA VAL A 89 28.70 -22.05 -76.90
C VAL A 89 28.05 -22.96 -77.94
N VAL A 90 27.54 -22.36 -79.01
CA VAL A 90 26.90 -23.08 -80.13
C VAL A 90 27.91 -23.35 -81.24
N ARG A 91 28.77 -22.37 -81.54
CA ARG A 91 29.85 -22.47 -82.52
C ARG A 91 31.13 -21.87 -81.93
N ASP A 92 32.26 -22.50 -82.22
CA ASP A 92 33.55 -22.09 -81.66
C ASP A 92 33.95 -20.69 -82.11
N ILE A 93 34.38 -19.90 -81.15
CA ILE A 93 34.97 -18.58 -81.32
C ILE A 93 36.31 -18.53 -80.58
N LYS A 94 37.18 -17.61 -80.95
CA LYS A 94 38.35 -17.29 -80.13
C LYS A 94 37.89 -16.56 -78.87
N GLU A 95 38.49 -16.85 -77.72
CA GLU A 95 38.09 -16.22 -76.44
C GLU A 95 38.15 -14.69 -76.49
N ASP A 96 39.08 -14.12 -77.26
CA ASP A 96 39.22 -12.67 -77.47
C ASP A 96 38.07 -12.02 -78.26
N GLU A 97 37.27 -12.82 -78.97
CA GLU A 97 36.13 -12.36 -79.78
C GLU A 97 34.82 -12.41 -79.00
N ALA A 98 34.78 -13.04 -77.81
CA ALA A 98 33.59 -13.07 -76.97
C ALA A 98 33.31 -11.71 -76.31
N PRO A 99 32.04 -11.36 -76.02
CA PRO A 99 31.72 -10.20 -75.20
C PRO A 99 32.48 -10.26 -73.87
N LYS A 100 33.20 -9.18 -73.53
CA LYS A 100 34.05 -9.09 -72.32
C LYS A 100 33.29 -9.42 -71.02
N GLN A 101 31.99 -9.16 -71.03
CA GLN A 101 31.04 -9.39 -69.95
C GLN A 101 30.81 -10.90 -69.67
N LEU A 102 31.13 -11.80 -70.61
CA LEU A 102 30.94 -13.25 -70.46
C LEU A 102 32.22 -14.01 -70.10
N GLY A 103 33.39 -13.36 -70.21
CA GLY A 103 34.70 -14.04 -70.08
C GLY A 103 35.01 -14.59 -68.68
N HIS A 104 34.35 -14.11 -67.63
CA HIS A 104 34.53 -14.59 -66.25
C HIS A 104 33.52 -15.68 -65.84
N LEU A 105 32.60 -16.05 -66.73
CA LEU A 105 31.51 -16.99 -66.46
C LEU A 105 31.84 -18.38 -67.00
N ASN A 106 31.21 -19.40 -66.40
CA ASN A 106 31.33 -20.77 -66.89
C ASN A 106 30.48 -20.97 -68.15
N TRP A 107 31.15 -21.35 -69.25
CA TRP A 107 30.50 -21.56 -70.55
C TRP A 107 29.95 -22.98 -70.67
N ILE A 108 28.69 -23.10 -71.11
CA ILE A 108 28.06 -24.40 -71.35
C ILE A 108 28.14 -24.68 -72.85
N SER A 109 28.83 -25.76 -73.22
CA SER A 109 29.04 -26.13 -74.63
C SER A 109 27.88 -26.94 -75.19
N PHE A 110 27.42 -26.54 -76.38
CA PHE A 110 26.37 -27.18 -77.17
C PHE A 110 26.86 -27.41 -78.62
N ARG A 111 28.12 -27.80 -78.79
CA ARG A 111 28.69 -28.10 -80.11
C ARG A 111 28.01 -29.33 -80.71
N GLU A 112 28.10 -29.50 -82.03
CA GLU A 112 27.55 -30.68 -82.72
C GLU A 112 28.12 -32.02 -82.22
N SER A 113 29.31 -32.01 -81.61
CA SER A 113 29.96 -33.17 -81.02
C SER A 113 29.61 -33.44 -79.55
N ASP A 114 28.91 -32.51 -78.89
CA ASP A 114 28.53 -32.62 -77.48
C ASP A 114 27.17 -33.32 -77.32
N ASP A 115 26.98 -34.05 -76.21
CA ASP A 115 25.67 -34.64 -75.88
C ASP A 115 24.69 -33.55 -75.42
N PHE A 116 23.69 -33.30 -76.27
CA PHE A 116 22.65 -32.29 -76.04
C PHE A 116 21.91 -32.50 -74.71
N GLY A 117 21.65 -33.76 -74.31
CA GLY A 117 20.91 -34.07 -73.08
C GLY A 117 21.69 -33.67 -71.82
N THR A 118 23.00 -33.99 -71.78
CA THR A 118 23.87 -33.64 -70.67
C THR A 118 24.08 -32.12 -70.55
N SER A 119 24.25 -31.41 -71.68
CA SER A 119 24.38 -29.95 -71.69
C SER A 119 23.09 -29.24 -71.29
N LEU A 120 21.92 -29.76 -71.70
CA LEU A 120 20.62 -29.24 -71.27
C LEU A 120 20.43 -29.38 -69.75
N LYS A 121 20.86 -30.50 -69.15
CA LYS A 121 20.79 -30.68 -67.70
C LYS A 121 21.64 -29.64 -66.95
N LYS A 122 22.87 -29.39 -67.41
CA LYS A 122 23.75 -28.35 -66.84
C LYS A 122 23.14 -26.95 -66.95
N LEU A 123 22.46 -26.65 -68.07
CA LEU A 123 21.73 -25.40 -68.25
C LEU A 123 20.58 -25.27 -67.24
N LEU A 124 19.78 -26.32 -67.05
CA LEU A 124 18.67 -26.30 -66.09
C LEU A 124 19.17 -26.16 -64.65
N GLU A 125 20.27 -26.84 -64.28
CA GLU A 125 20.92 -26.66 -62.97
C GLU A 125 21.41 -25.21 -62.78
N GLY A 126 22.00 -24.62 -63.82
CA GLY A 126 22.42 -23.23 -63.83
C GLY A 126 21.25 -22.25 -63.65
N ILE A 127 20.09 -22.51 -64.26
CA ILE A 127 18.89 -21.67 -64.12
C ILE A 127 18.31 -21.75 -62.70
N HIS A 128 18.29 -22.93 -62.07
CA HIS A 128 17.66 -23.16 -60.77
C HIS A 128 18.57 -22.91 -59.56
N THR A 129 19.87 -22.72 -59.76
CA THR A 129 20.80 -22.39 -58.68
C THR A 129 20.38 -21.06 -58.04
N ASP A 130 20.24 -20.98 -56.71
CA ASP A 130 19.82 -19.75 -56.02
C ASP A 130 18.55 -19.09 -56.59
N TYR A 131 17.60 -19.89 -57.08
CA TYR A 131 16.42 -19.40 -57.81
C TYR A 131 15.61 -18.34 -57.04
N GLU A 132 15.36 -18.54 -55.75
CA GLU A 132 14.62 -17.58 -54.91
C GLU A 132 15.32 -16.21 -54.82
N TRP A 133 16.66 -16.22 -54.85
CA TRP A 133 17.47 -15.01 -54.86
C TRP A 133 17.30 -14.27 -56.19
N VAL A 134 17.45 -14.98 -57.32
CA VAL A 134 17.32 -14.39 -58.66
C VAL A 134 15.94 -13.78 -58.86
N GLN A 135 14.87 -14.48 -58.44
CA GLN A 135 13.51 -13.96 -58.52
C GLN A 135 13.30 -12.70 -57.67
N SER A 136 13.79 -12.72 -56.44
CA SER A 136 13.64 -11.57 -55.53
C SER A 136 14.44 -10.37 -56.02
N HIS A 137 15.67 -10.61 -56.51
CA HIS A 137 16.51 -9.62 -57.14
C HIS A 137 15.81 -8.98 -58.36
N ARG A 138 15.24 -9.80 -59.25
CA ARG A 138 14.46 -9.32 -60.40
C ARG A 138 13.26 -8.49 -59.96
N ARG A 139 12.46 -8.94 -58.97
CA ARG A 139 11.31 -8.19 -58.45
C ARG A 139 11.71 -6.84 -57.89
N LEU A 140 12.80 -6.77 -57.12
CA LEU A 140 13.30 -5.52 -56.57
C LEU A 140 13.83 -4.59 -57.67
N GLN A 141 14.52 -5.14 -58.68
CA GLN A 141 15.01 -4.39 -59.84
C GLN A 141 13.85 -3.75 -60.62
N VAL A 142 12.79 -4.51 -60.91
CA VAL A 142 11.61 -3.99 -61.64
C VAL A 142 10.95 -2.85 -60.87
N LYS A 143 10.72 -3.01 -59.55
CA LYS A 143 10.18 -1.94 -58.71
C LYS A 143 11.09 -0.70 -58.67
N ALA A 144 12.41 -0.90 -58.61
CA ALA A 144 13.36 0.21 -58.60
C ALA A 144 13.40 0.97 -59.95
N LEU A 145 13.28 0.25 -61.07
CA LEU A 145 13.15 0.85 -62.41
C LEU A 145 11.83 1.59 -62.59
N GLU A 146 10.71 1.05 -62.08
CA GLU A 146 9.42 1.74 -62.05
C GLU A 146 9.50 3.03 -61.24
N TRP A 147 10.17 3.00 -60.09
CA TRP A 147 10.42 4.20 -59.28
C TRP A 147 11.29 5.22 -60.01
N GLU A 148 12.35 4.79 -60.70
CA GLU A 148 13.21 5.67 -61.48
C GLU A 148 12.46 6.32 -62.65
N ARG A 149 11.64 5.54 -63.38
CA ARG A 149 10.82 6.01 -64.51
C ARG A 149 9.76 7.02 -64.09
N ASN A 150 9.24 6.91 -62.87
CA ASN A 150 8.27 7.84 -62.29
C ASN A 150 8.95 8.98 -61.51
N ASN A 151 10.08 9.49 -61.98
CA ASN A 151 10.81 10.63 -61.40
C ASN A 151 11.14 10.49 -59.90
N LYS A 152 11.33 9.25 -59.42
CA LYS A 152 11.67 8.94 -58.02
C LYS A 152 10.63 9.42 -56.99
N GLU A 153 9.35 9.41 -57.35
CA GLU A 153 8.26 9.79 -56.44
C GLU A 153 8.16 8.92 -55.17
N ASN A 154 7.73 9.54 -54.06
CA ASN A 154 7.60 8.87 -52.75
C ASN A 154 6.44 7.86 -52.68
N SER A 155 5.49 7.92 -53.62
CA SER A 155 4.34 7.03 -53.74
C SER A 155 4.75 5.59 -54.07
N PHE A 156 5.82 5.44 -54.87
CA PHE A 156 6.34 4.14 -55.32
C PHE A 156 7.37 3.52 -54.36
N LEU A 157 7.68 4.17 -53.23
CA LEU A 157 8.63 3.63 -52.24
C LEU A 157 8.03 2.45 -51.46
N LEU A 158 8.88 1.49 -51.10
CA LEU A 158 8.48 0.32 -50.32
C LEU A 158 8.04 0.72 -48.90
N ARG A 159 7.05 0.00 -48.35
CA ARG A 159 6.53 0.20 -46.99
C ARG A 159 6.24 -1.13 -46.31
N GLY A 160 6.29 -1.12 -44.98
CA GLY A 160 5.93 -2.28 -44.17
C GLY A 160 6.81 -3.49 -44.46
N LYS A 161 6.18 -4.65 -44.70
CA LYS A 161 6.87 -5.93 -44.89
C LYS A 161 7.78 -5.94 -46.12
N ASP A 162 7.33 -5.36 -47.24
CA ASP A 162 8.12 -5.29 -48.48
C ASP A 162 9.46 -4.55 -48.29
N LEU A 163 9.50 -3.51 -47.44
CA LEU A 163 10.74 -2.79 -47.12
C LEU A 163 11.68 -3.64 -46.25
N GLN A 164 11.13 -4.35 -45.28
CA GLN A 164 11.91 -5.23 -44.39
C GLN A 164 12.52 -6.40 -45.18
N ASP A 165 11.74 -7.01 -46.07
CA ASP A 165 12.18 -8.11 -46.91
C ASP A 165 13.30 -7.64 -47.86
N ALA A 166 13.18 -6.44 -48.45
CA ALA A 166 14.21 -5.87 -49.31
C ALA A 166 15.50 -5.50 -48.55
N GLU A 167 15.40 -4.92 -47.35
CA GLU A 167 16.55 -4.63 -46.48
C GLU A 167 17.28 -5.92 -46.07
N PHE A 168 16.53 -6.95 -45.67
CA PHE A 168 17.08 -8.23 -45.28
C PHE A 168 17.84 -8.89 -46.44
N GLN A 169 17.26 -8.87 -47.63
CA GLN A 169 17.86 -9.44 -48.84
C GLN A 169 19.15 -8.74 -49.26
N LEU A 170 19.19 -7.40 -49.20
CA LEU A 170 20.43 -6.64 -49.49
C LEU A 170 21.53 -6.90 -48.45
N ALA A 171 21.17 -7.22 -47.20
CA ALA A 171 22.12 -7.45 -46.12
C ALA A 171 22.69 -8.87 -46.06
N THR A 172 21.91 -9.90 -46.42
CA THR A 172 22.30 -11.31 -46.25
C THR A 172 23.06 -11.92 -47.43
N ASN A 173 22.85 -11.43 -48.65
CA ASN A 173 23.29 -12.11 -49.87
C ASN A 173 24.32 -11.31 -50.69
N THR A 174 25.28 -10.66 -50.03
CA THR A 174 26.31 -9.83 -50.69
C THR A 174 27.30 -10.62 -51.56
N SER A 175 27.34 -11.95 -51.44
CA SER A 175 28.22 -12.86 -52.19
C SER A 175 27.52 -13.67 -53.28
N LYS A 176 26.20 -13.52 -53.47
CA LYS A 176 25.44 -14.29 -54.48
C LYS A 176 25.34 -13.52 -55.79
N GLU A 177 25.49 -14.21 -56.91
CA GLU A 177 25.26 -13.65 -58.25
C GLU A 177 23.78 -13.82 -58.65
N PRO A 178 23.11 -12.77 -59.17
CA PRO A 178 23.64 -11.45 -59.47
C PRO A 178 23.78 -10.54 -58.23
N TYR A 179 24.81 -9.69 -58.23
CA TYR A 179 25.05 -8.71 -57.17
C TYR A 179 23.99 -7.59 -57.20
N PRO A 180 23.55 -7.08 -56.04
CA PRO A 180 22.60 -5.96 -56.00
C PRO A 180 23.09 -4.73 -56.77
N THR A 181 22.22 -4.17 -57.62
CA THR A 181 22.52 -2.97 -58.40
C THR A 181 22.51 -1.72 -57.53
N ASP A 182 23.21 -0.66 -57.95
CA ASP A 182 23.20 0.61 -57.21
C ASP A 182 21.80 1.23 -57.15
N LEU A 183 20.98 1.01 -58.19
CA LEU A 183 19.59 1.47 -58.22
C LEU A 183 18.73 0.79 -57.16
N GLN A 184 18.88 -0.52 -56.94
CA GLN A 184 18.18 -1.25 -55.86
C GLN A 184 18.58 -0.71 -54.48
N ARG A 185 19.87 -0.47 -54.26
CA ARG A 185 20.37 0.09 -52.99
C ARG A 185 19.82 1.49 -52.73
N GLU A 186 19.81 2.35 -53.75
CA GLU A 186 19.24 3.69 -53.65
C GLU A 186 17.74 3.64 -53.33
N TYR A 187 16.98 2.78 -54.01
CA TYR A 187 15.55 2.62 -53.83
C TYR A 187 15.18 2.15 -52.41
N VAL A 188 15.88 1.15 -51.87
CA VAL A 188 15.67 0.67 -50.50
C VAL A 188 16.05 1.74 -49.48
N PHE A 189 17.18 2.43 -49.67
CA PHE A 189 17.61 3.51 -48.78
C PHE A 189 16.60 4.67 -48.70
N LYS A 190 16.09 5.10 -49.86
CA LYS A 190 15.06 6.15 -49.93
C LYS A 190 13.74 5.70 -49.29
N SER A 191 13.36 4.45 -49.48
CA SER A 191 12.18 3.86 -48.85
C SER A 191 12.29 3.88 -47.32
N ARG A 192 13.47 3.54 -46.77
CA ARG A 192 13.74 3.60 -45.33
C ARG A 192 13.67 5.01 -44.76
N GLN A 193 14.31 5.97 -45.44
CA GLN A 193 14.30 7.37 -45.00
C GLN A 193 12.87 7.94 -44.94
N SER A 194 12.00 7.57 -45.87
CA SER A 194 10.60 7.99 -45.90
C SER A 194 9.81 7.38 -44.73
N TRP A 195 10.00 6.08 -44.47
CA TRP A 195 9.34 5.38 -43.36
C TRP A 195 9.68 5.97 -41.99
N ASP A 196 10.95 6.28 -41.73
CA ASP A 196 11.38 6.90 -40.47
C ASP A 196 10.75 8.29 -40.25
N ARG A 197 10.56 9.08 -41.32
CA ARG A 197 9.88 10.38 -41.24
C ARG A 197 8.40 10.21 -40.87
N GLN A 198 7.69 9.30 -41.51
CA GLN A 198 6.28 9.05 -41.21
C GLN A 198 6.08 8.57 -39.77
N ARG A 199 6.94 7.67 -39.29
CA ARG A 199 6.89 7.17 -37.91
C ARG A 199 7.09 8.29 -36.88
N ARG A 200 8.05 9.20 -37.12
CA ARG A 200 8.29 10.36 -36.24
C ARG A 200 7.08 11.29 -36.17
N THR A 201 6.46 11.60 -37.32
CA THR A 201 5.28 12.46 -37.36
C THR A 201 4.08 11.84 -36.66
N ILE A 202 3.79 10.55 -36.89
CA ILE A 202 2.69 9.84 -36.23
C ILE A 202 2.92 9.75 -34.72
N THR A 203 4.15 9.45 -34.29
CA THR A 203 4.49 9.39 -32.87
C THR A 203 4.30 10.75 -32.19
N MET A 204 4.74 11.84 -32.81
CA MET A 204 4.52 13.20 -32.29
C MET A 204 3.04 13.57 -32.19
N ILE A 205 2.23 13.27 -33.22
CA ILE A 205 0.78 13.54 -33.19
C ILE A 205 0.11 12.74 -32.07
N SER A 206 0.43 11.45 -31.92
CA SER A 206 -0.15 10.61 -30.88
C SER A 206 0.16 11.09 -29.46
N ILE A 207 1.38 11.59 -29.21
CA ILE A 207 1.78 12.14 -27.91
C ILE A 207 1.00 13.43 -27.61
N VAL A 208 0.89 14.35 -28.58
CA VAL A 208 0.16 15.60 -28.39
C VAL A 208 -1.33 15.36 -28.14
N SER A 209 -1.96 14.45 -28.90
CA SER A 209 -3.37 14.09 -28.70
C SER A 209 -3.64 13.46 -27.32
N ALA A 210 -2.74 12.60 -26.83
CA ALA A 210 -2.85 12.00 -25.51
C ALA A 210 -2.79 13.05 -24.39
N VAL A 211 -1.85 14.00 -24.47
CA VAL A 211 -1.68 15.07 -23.47
C VAL A 211 -2.92 15.97 -23.38
N VAL A 212 -3.49 16.36 -24.53
CA VAL A 212 -4.69 17.21 -24.57
C VAL A 212 -5.91 16.49 -24.01
N MET A 213 -6.11 15.21 -24.34
CA MET A 213 -7.20 14.40 -23.79
C MET A 213 -7.09 14.26 -22.28
N THR A 214 -5.89 13.97 -21.75
CA THR A 214 -5.68 13.90 -20.30
C THR A 214 -5.95 15.22 -19.60
N ALA A 215 -5.56 16.36 -20.19
CA ALA A 215 -5.81 17.67 -19.60
C ALA A 215 -7.31 18.00 -19.52
N LEU A 216 -8.09 17.66 -20.55
CA LEU A 216 -9.55 17.85 -20.56
C LEU A 216 -10.27 16.96 -19.55
N VAL A 217 -9.83 15.72 -19.39
CA VAL A 217 -10.38 14.79 -18.38
C VAL A 217 -10.08 15.30 -16.96
N VAL A 218 -8.86 15.77 -16.69
CA VAL A 218 -8.52 16.35 -15.38
C VAL A 218 -9.35 17.61 -15.10
N LEU A 219 -9.53 18.48 -16.09
CA LEU A 219 -10.31 19.72 -15.92
C LEU A 219 -11.80 19.44 -15.65
N THR A 220 -12.39 18.45 -16.31
CA THR A 220 -13.79 18.06 -16.07
C THR A 220 -13.97 17.36 -14.73
N LEU A 221 -13.01 16.52 -14.31
CA LEU A 221 -13.05 15.87 -12.99
C LEU A 221 -12.91 16.88 -11.84
N THR A 222 -12.03 17.87 -11.97
CA THR A 222 -11.86 18.92 -10.95
C THR A 222 -13.11 19.80 -10.80
N GLN A 223 -13.78 20.15 -11.90
CA GLN A 223 -15.06 20.86 -11.88
C GLN A 223 -16.20 20.03 -11.27
N LEU A 224 -16.24 18.73 -11.54
CA LEU A 224 -17.24 17.83 -10.95
C LEU A 224 -17.05 17.67 -9.43
N ASN A 225 -15.80 17.52 -8.99
CA ASN A 225 -15.45 17.33 -7.58
C ASN A 225 -15.71 18.61 -6.76
N THR A 226 -15.42 19.80 -7.31
CA THR A 226 -15.76 21.08 -6.65
C THR A 226 -17.27 21.25 -6.47
N ALA A 227 -18.08 20.95 -7.49
CA ALA A 227 -19.54 21.01 -7.38
C ALA A 227 -20.08 20.01 -6.33
N ARG A 228 -19.57 18.77 -6.32
CA ARG A 228 -19.94 17.75 -5.31
C ARG A 228 -19.58 18.18 -3.89
N ALA A 229 -18.36 18.68 -3.69
CA ALA A 229 -17.92 19.17 -2.39
C ALA A 229 -18.84 20.28 -1.87
N GLN A 230 -19.22 21.25 -2.73
CA GLN A 230 -20.16 22.32 -2.34
C GLN A 230 -21.54 21.79 -1.94
N THR A 231 -22.11 20.85 -2.69
CA THR A 231 -23.41 20.26 -2.34
C THR A 231 -23.38 19.49 -1.01
N LEU A 232 -22.29 18.80 -0.70
CA LEU A 232 -22.11 18.10 0.57
C LEU A 232 -21.91 19.08 1.73
N GLY A 233 -21.15 20.16 1.53
CA GLY A 233 -21.01 21.21 2.55
C GLY A 233 -22.36 21.88 2.90
N ALA A 234 -23.21 22.13 1.91
CA ALA A 234 -24.56 22.66 2.14
C ALA A 234 -25.45 21.66 2.94
N LYS A 235 -25.37 20.36 2.62
CA LYS A 235 -26.07 19.31 3.38
C LYS A 235 -25.56 19.19 4.82
N ALA A 236 -24.26 19.37 5.02
CA ALA A 236 -23.65 19.37 6.34
C ALA A 236 -24.19 20.51 7.21
N GLN A 237 -24.30 21.70 6.62
CA GLN A 237 -24.81 22.89 7.32
C GLN A 237 -26.32 22.79 7.61
N ALA A 238 -27.10 22.18 6.71
CA ALA A 238 -28.50 21.88 6.97
C ALA A 238 -28.68 20.86 8.11
N ALA A 239 -27.92 19.76 8.10
CA ALA A 239 -27.96 18.76 9.17
C ALA A 239 -27.49 19.32 10.52
N LEU A 240 -26.58 20.29 10.53
CA LEU A 240 -26.16 20.99 11.74
C LEU A 240 -27.28 21.86 12.32
N ALA A 241 -28.05 22.53 11.46
CA ALA A 241 -29.21 23.34 11.86
C ALA A 241 -30.37 22.49 12.43
N GLU A 242 -30.42 21.21 12.06
CA GLU A 242 -31.38 20.23 12.60
C GLU A 242 -30.85 19.48 13.84
N GLU A 243 -29.73 19.94 14.44
CA GLU A 243 -29.04 19.30 15.58
C GLU A 243 -28.64 17.83 15.34
N ASN A 244 -28.55 17.40 14.08
CA ASN A 244 -28.13 16.04 13.71
C ASN A 244 -26.62 15.99 13.52
N TYR A 245 -25.90 16.12 14.63
CA TYR A 245 -24.44 16.30 14.68
C TYR A 245 -23.65 15.21 13.94
N ASN A 246 -24.10 13.95 14.00
CA ASN A 246 -23.43 12.84 13.31
C ASN A 246 -23.56 12.94 11.77
N VAL A 247 -24.72 13.39 11.28
CA VAL A 247 -24.96 13.58 9.84
C VAL A 247 -24.28 14.84 9.32
N ALA A 248 -24.28 15.91 10.13
CA ALA A 248 -23.53 17.13 9.87
C ALA A 248 -22.02 16.85 9.74
N MET A 249 -21.49 16.06 10.67
CA MET A 249 -20.10 15.60 10.66
C MET A 249 -19.76 14.81 9.41
N LEU A 250 -20.61 13.85 9.04
CA LEU A 250 -20.39 12.98 7.90
C LEU A 250 -20.36 13.78 6.60
N TYR A 251 -21.34 14.64 6.37
CA TYR A 251 -21.38 15.46 5.15
C TYR A 251 -20.25 16.49 5.11
N ALA A 252 -19.86 17.07 6.25
CA ALA A 252 -18.75 18.00 6.30
C ALA A 252 -17.41 17.29 6.04
N TYR A 253 -17.20 16.13 6.64
CA TYR A 253 -16.01 15.32 6.41
C TYR A 253 -15.94 14.85 4.94
N GLN A 254 -17.01 14.28 4.39
CA GLN A 254 -17.08 13.86 2.98
C GLN A 254 -16.82 15.03 2.01
N SER A 255 -17.33 16.23 2.32
CA SER A 255 -17.05 17.43 1.55
C SER A 255 -15.56 17.78 1.56
N SER A 256 -14.91 17.76 2.75
CA SER A 256 -13.50 18.10 2.92
C SER A 256 -12.52 17.11 2.26
N GLN A 257 -12.90 15.83 2.13
CA GLN A 257 -12.09 14.81 1.46
C GLN A 257 -12.10 14.93 -0.07
N ILE A 258 -13.11 15.57 -0.66
CA ILE A 258 -13.27 15.69 -2.12
C ILE A 258 -12.56 16.94 -2.64
N HIS A 259 -12.73 18.08 -1.97
CA HIS A 259 -12.12 19.36 -2.31
C HIS A 259 -12.18 20.29 -1.09
N GLU A 260 -11.24 21.23 -0.94
CA GLU A 260 -11.34 22.24 0.12
C GLU A 260 -12.66 23.02 0.01
N ASN A 261 -13.44 23.01 1.10
CA ASN A 261 -14.71 23.70 1.21
C ASN A 261 -14.84 24.34 2.60
N ASP A 262 -14.90 25.67 2.64
CA ASP A 262 -14.93 26.45 3.88
C ASP A 262 -16.21 26.21 4.72
N THR A 263 -17.33 25.90 4.07
CA THR A 263 -18.60 25.59 4.76
C THR A 263 -18.49 24.32 5.60
N ALA A 264 -17.86 23.29 5.06
CA ALA A 264 -17.61 22.03 5.75
C ALA A 264 -16.60 22.19 6.90
N LYS A 265 -15.53 22.97 6.70
CA LYS A 265 -14.57 23.30 7.77
C LYS A 265 -15.27 24.00 8.95
N THR A 266 -16.21 24.90 8.65
CA THR A 266 -16.98 25.63 9.67
C THR A 266 -17.91 24.70 10.45
N VAL A 267 -18.58 23.74 9.78
CA VAL A 267 -19.44 22.74 10.43
C VAL A 267 -18.64 21.78 11.31
N LEU A 268 -17.45 21.33 10.86
CA LEU A 268 -16.58 20.46 11.65
C LEU A 268 -16.09 21.11 12.95
N GLY A 269 -15.89 22.42 12.95
CA GLY A 269 -15.50 23.19 14.14
C GLY A 269 -16.61 23.32 15.21
N GLN A 270 -17.84 22.89 14.92
CA GLN A 270 -19.01 23.11 15.78
C GLN A 270 -19.56 21.81 16.43
N LEU A 271 -18.87 20.67 16.32
CA LEU A 271 -19.37 19.35 16.72
C LEU A 271 -18.72 18.77 18.00
N PRO A 272 -19.50 18.24 18.98
CA PRO A 272 -18.96 17.61 20.19
C PRO A 272 -18.80 16.08 20.05
N TYR A 273 -17.65 15.51 20.49
CA TYR A 273 -17.31 14.08 20.35
C TYR A 273 -17.18 13.32 21.68
N LYS A 274 -17.63 12.05 21.72
CA LYS A 274 -17.42 11.03 22.77
C LYS A 274 -16.97 9.70 22.16
N ASN A 275 -15.97 9.01 22.72
CA ASN A 275 -15.83 7.53 22.77
C ASN A 275 -14.64 7.04 23.63
N PHE A 276 -14.74 5.79 24.10
CA PHE A 276 -13.98 5.14 25.18
C PHE A 276 -12.49 4.85 24.89
N ALA A 277 -11.63 5.07 25.90
CA ALA A 277 -10.18 4.84 25.89
C ALA A 277 -9.81 3.50 26.54
N LEU A 278 -8.84 2.79 25.95
CA LEU A 278 -8.28 1.54 26.46
C LEU A 278 -7.07 1.85 27.38
N GLY A 279 -7.00 1.21 28.54
CA GLY A 279 -5.92 1.40 29.51
C GLY A 279 -4.90 0.26 29.54
N LYS A 280 -3.61 0.56 29.54
CA LYS A 280 -2.49 -0.38 29.75
C LYS A 280 -2.14 -0.46 31.23
N ALA A 281 -2.34 -1.63 31.85
CA ALA A 281 -1.99 -1.86 33.26
C ALA A 281 -0.50 -2.18 33.44
N LEU A 282 0.10 -1.55 34.44
CA LEU A 282 1.49 -1.71 34.87
C LEU A 282 1.50 -2.36 36.26
N HIS A 283 2.31 -3.40 36.38
CA HIS A 283 2.46 -4.19 37.60
C HIS A 283 3.90 -4.12 38.09
N GLY A 284 4.09 -3.89 39.39
CA GLY A 284 5.43 -3.81 39.98
C GLY A 284 5.45 -3.38 41.46
N HIS A 285 4.44 -2.65 41.91
CA HIS A 285 4.27 -2.35 43.34
C HIS A 285 3.69 -3.55 44.10
N LEU A 286 4.12 -3.70 45.36
CA LEU A 286 3.69 -4.79 46.26
C LEU A 286 2.51 -4.37 47.15
N SER A 287 2.14 -3.10 47.12
CA SER A 287 1.01 -2.52 47.86
C SER A 287 0.33 -1.44 47.03
N TRP A 288 -0.78 -0.90 47.54
CA TRP A 288 -1.56 0.15 46.87
C TRP A 288 -0.70 1.34 46.41
N VAL A 289 -0.96 1.80 45.19
CA VAL A 289 -0.28 2.95 44.61
C VAL A 289 -0.92 4.21 45.17
N THR A 290 -0.16 5.03 45.88
CA THR A 290 -0.66 6.22 46.59
C THR A 290 -0.67 7.46 45.71
N SER A 291 0.29 7.58 44.80
CA SER A 291 0.45 8.78 43.97
C SER A 291 1.11 8.45 42.64
N VAL A 292 0.66 9.12 41.57
CA VAL A 292 1.27 9.06 40.23
C VAL A 292 1.55 10.48 39.73
N ALA A 293 2.66 10.67 39.02
CA ALA A 293 3.02 11.96 38.45
C ALA A 293 3.84 11.82 37.15
N TRP A 294 3.58 12.72 36.21
CA TRP A 294 4.32 12.81 34.95
C TRP A 294 5.42 13.86 35.02
N SER A 295 6.57 13.56 34.43
CA SER A 295 7.60 14.56 34.16
C SER A 295 7.29 15.31 32.87
N ALA A 296 7.90 16.49 32.70
CA ALA A 296 7.75 17.30 31.48
C ALA A 296 8.26 16.57 30.21
N ASP A 297 9.21 15.65 30.35
CA ASP A 297 9.73 14.82 29.25
C ASP A 297 8.93 13.52 29.02
N GLY A 298 7.81 13.33 29.73
CA GLY A 298 6.88 12.21 29.50
C GLY A 298 7.23 10.91 30.22
N ARG A 299 8.05 10.94 31.27
CA ARG A 299 8.26 9.78 32.17
C ARG A 299 7.17 9.75 33.23
N LEU A 300 6.74 8.54 33.59
CA LEU A 300 5.75 8.33 34.65
C LEU A 300 6.45 7.85 35.93
N ALA A 301 6.22 8.52 37.04
CA ALA A 301 6.60 8.04 38.37
C ALA A 301 5.35 7.61 39.14
N SER A 302 5.46 6.53 39.91
CA SER A 302 4.45 6.12 40.89
C SER A 302 5.08 5.83 42.24
N GLY A 303 4.42 6.29 43.30
CA GLY A 303 4.74 5.98 44.68
C GLY A 303 3.75 4.97 45.26
N SER A 304 4.23 4.09 46.12
CA SER A 304 3.40 3.09 46.81
C SER A 304 3.71 3.04 48.30
N TRP A 305 2.74 2.48 49.03
CA TRP A 305 2.87 2.22 50.47
C TRP A 305 3.86 1.09 50.81
N ASP A 306 4.41 0.41 49.81
CA ASP A 306 5.56 -0.49 50.01
C ASP A 306 6.90 0.26 50.23
N GLY A 307 6.86 1.60 50.20
CA GLY A 307 8.01 2.49 50.37
C GLY A 307 8.86 2.64 49.11
N SER A 308 8.39 2.15 47.96
CA SER A 308 9.08 2.27 46.67
C SER A 308 8.49 3.37 45.80
N VAL A 309 9.36 4.00 45.01
CA VAL A 309 8.99 4.85 43.88
C VAL A 309 9.49 4.19 42.61
N ILE A 310 8.59 3.92 41.67
CA ILE A 310 8.94 3.30 40.39
C ILE A 310 8.82 4.35 39.28
N ILE A 311 9.86 4.47 38.46
CA ILE A 311 9.84 5.23 37.21
C ILE A 311 9.59 4.24 36.09
N TRP A 312 8.53 4.46 35.31
CA TRP A 312 8.07 3.57 34.26
C TRP A 312 8.50 4.03 32.89
N ASP A 313 8.79 3.06 32.03
CA ASP A 313 8.83 3.26 30.60
C ASP A 313 7.41 3.11 30.08
N VAL A 314 6.86 4.21 29.60
CA VAL A 314 5.47 4.29 29.14
C VAL A 314 5.25 3.44 27.89
N LYS A 315 6.26 3.32 27.02
CA LYS A 315 6.20 2.54 25.77
C LYS A 315 6.21 1.05 26.06
N THR A 316 7.17 0.58 26.86
CA THR A 316 7.32 -0.85 27.16
C THR A 316 6.40 -1.31 28.29
N GLY A 317 6.04 -0.43 29.22
CA GLY A 317 5.29 -0.75 30.45
C GLY A 317 6.15 -1.40 31.53
N SER A 318 7.48 -1.39 31.36
CA SER A 318 8.42 -1.96 32.32
C SER A 318 8.97 -0.88 33.27
N PRO A 319 9.34 -1.23 34.51
CA PRO A 319 10.02 -0.32 35.41
C PRO A 319 11.43 0.00 34.87
N ILE A 320 11.75 1.28 34.68
CA ILE A 320 13.10 1.77 34.33
C ILE A 320 13.98 1.78 35.57
N GLN A 321 13.45 2.33 36.67
CA GLN A 321 14.14 2.47 37.93
C GLN A 321 13.17 2.23 39.08
N THR A 322 13.62 1.53 40.11
CA THR A 322 12.95 1.44 41.39
C THR A 322 13.81 2.15 42.42
N LEU A 323 13.30 3.25 42.97
CA LEU A 323 13.93 4.06 43.98
C LEU A 323 13.41 3.62 45.35
N ARG A 324 14.34 3.29 46.25
CA ARG A 324 14.05 2.90 47.63
C ARG A 324 15.23 3.28 48.50
N GLU A 325 14.98 3.66 49.76
CA GLU A 325 16.07 3.81 50.72
C GLU A 325 16.65 2.43 51.06
N GLU A 326 17.93 2.22 50.76
CA GLU A 326 18.69 1.05 51.24
C GLU A 326 19.24 1.35 52.64
N TYR A 327 18.78 0.61 53.65
CA TYR A 327 19.34 0.67 54.99
C TYR A 327 20.57 -0.24 55.09
N THR A 328 21.69 0.31 55.57
CA THR A 328 22.85 -0.51 55.93
C THR A 328 22.51 -1.42 57.11
N ALA A 329 23.04 -2.65 57.09
CA ALA A 329 22.62 -3.82 57.87
C ALA A 329 22.59 -3.70 59.42
N ASN A 330 22.82 -2.53 60.01
CA ASN A 330 22.92 -2.34 61.47
C ASN A 330 21.86 -1.41 62.09
N THR A 331 20.90 -0.90 61.32
CA THR A 331 19.71 -0.22 61.85
C THR A 331 18.53 -0.55 60.96
N ILE A 332 17.79 -1.60 61.31
CA ILE A 332 16.53 -1.97 60.65
C ILE A 332 15.40 -1.26 61.43
N PRO A 333 14.67 -0.29 60.85
CA PRO A 333 13.33 -0.01 61.31
C PRO A 333 12.43 -1.16 60.85
N ASP A 334 11.60 -1.72 61.74
CA ASP A 334 10.69 -2.84 61.44
C ASP A 334 9.62 -2.53 60.38
N VAL A 335 9.49 -1.27 59.94
CA VAL A 335 8.58 -0.82 58.87
C VAL A 335 9.26 0.30 58.09
N LEU A 336 9.39 0.14 56.76
CA LEU A 336 9.87 1.21 55.89
C LEU A 336 8.79 2.30 55.75
N PRO A 337 9.15 3.58 55.74
CA PRO A 337 8.20 4.66 55.57
C PRO A 337 7.53 4.60 54.20
N SER A 338 6.22 4.81 54.20
CA SER A 338 5.35 4.68 53.03
C SER A 338 5.43 5.94 52.18
N VAL A 339 5.45 5.76 50.85
CA VAL A 339 5.35 6.91 49.94
C VAL A 339 3.91 7.39 49.92
N THR A 340 3.70 8.68 50.15
CA THR A 340 2.37 9.30 50.19
C THR A 340 2.08 10.13 48.94
N SER A 341 3.10 10.80 48.39
CA SER A 341 2.95 11.70 47.25
C SER A 341 4.24 11.77 46.43
N VAL A 342 4.12 11.82 45.10
CA VAL A 342 5.24 12.03 44.16
C VAL A 342 4.97 13.24 43.28
N ALA A 343 6.00 14.04 42.99
CA ALA A 343 5.88 15.19 42.10
C ALA A 343 7.19 15.50 41.36
N TRP A 344 7.06 15.90 40.10
CA TRP A 344 8.16 16.32 39.25
C TRP A 344 8.27 17.84 39.19
N SER A 345 9.51 18.35 39.20
CA SER A 345 9.79 19.74 38.84
C SER A 345 9.79 19.92 37.31
N SER A 346 9.66 21.16 36.86
CA SER A 346 9.81 21.54 35.45
C SER A 346 11.19 21.16 34.87
N GLU A 347 12.21 21.12 35.71
CA GLU A 347 13.60 20.74 35.38
C GLU A 347 13.86 19.22 35.49
N GLY A 348 12.83 18.41 35.79
CA GLY A 348 12.94 16.95 35.87
C GLY A 348 13.53 16.41 37.19
N GLN A 349 13.46 17.17 38.28
CA GLN A 349 13.77 16.66 39.62
C GLN A 349 12.54 15.98 40.25
N LEU A 350 12.74 14.82 40.87
CA LEU A 350 11.67 14.04 41.52
C LEU A 350 11.68 14.27 43.04
N ALA A 351 10.56 14.75 43.57
CA ALA A 351 10.30 14.85 45.00
C ALA A 351 9.31 13.77 45.44
N THR A 352 9.50 13.25 46.65
CA THR A 352 8.65 12.22 47.24
C THR A 352 8.35 12.56 48.69
N GLY A 353 7.08 12.69 49.04
CA GLY A 353 6.62 12.81 50.43
C GLY A 353 6.43 11.43 51.08
N LEU A 354 6.74 11.35 52.37
CA LEU A 354 6.64 10.14 53.19
C LEU A 354 5.68 10.31 54.38
N ASP A 355 5.18 9.18 54.88
CA ASP A 355 4.29 9.11 56.04
C ASP A 355 4.97 9.47 57.37
N ASP A 356 6.30 9.39 57.44
CA ASP A 356 7.13 9.77 58.59
C ASP A 356 7.45 11.28 58.66
N GLY A 357 7.06 12.03 57.62
CA GLY A 357 7.23 13.47 57.50
C GLY A 357 8.45 13.95 56.72
N ARG A 358 9.23 13.03 56.18
CA ARG A 358 10.34 13.38 55.30
C ARG A 358 9.86 13.63 53.88
N ILE A 359 10.57 14.52 53.18
CA ILE A 359 10.47 14.69 51.73
C ILE A 359 11.83 14.38 51.14
N ILE A 360 11.89 13.42 50.23
CA ILE A 360 13.12 13.01 49.56
C ILE A 360 13.17 13.64 48.18
N ILE A 361 14.26 14.34 47.88
CA ILE A 361 14.63 14.75 46.53
C ILE A 361 15.60 13.72 45.99
N TRP A 362 15.29 13.10 44.85
CA TRP A 362 16.06 11.98 44.31
C TRP A 362 17.12 12.42 43.29
N ASN A 363 18.27 11.76 43.33
CA ASN A 363 19.24 11.79 42.24
C ASN A 363 19.05 10.55 41.35
N LEU A 364 18.42 10.73 40.20
CA LEU A 364 18.09 9.65 39.26
C LEU A 364 19.31 9.01 38.57
N GLY A 365 20.48 9.68 38.60
CA GLY A 365 21.72 9.10 38.08
C GLY A 365 22.34 8.08 39.05
N THR A 366 22.04 8.19 40.35
CA THR A 366 22.63 7.33 41.40
C THR A 366 21.60 6.50 42.15
N ASN A 367 20.31 6.71 41.89
CA ASN A 367 19.17 6.14 42.61
C ASN A 367 19.20 6.38 44.14
N LYS A 368 19.92 7.41 44.59
CA LYS A 368 20.05 7.76 46.01
C LYS A 368 19.36 9.09 46.31
N PRO A 369 18.96 9.33 47.58
CA PRO A 369 18.52 10.65 48.03
C PRO A 369 19.59 11.70 47.73
N LEU A 370 19.24 12.71 46.94
CA LEU A 370 20.05 13.92 46.75
C LEU A 370 20.00 14.78 48.01
N GLN A 371 18.79 14.94 48.55
CA GLN A 371 18.52 15.75 49.73
C GLN A 371 17.28 15.21 50.46
N ILE A 372 17.30 15.27 51.79
CA ILE A 372 16.17 14.89 52.64
C ILE A 372 15.73 16.16 53.38
N LEU A 373 14.49 16.57 53.15
CA LEU A 373 13.84 17.68 53.83
C LEU A 373 12.97 17.11 54.96
N HIS A 374 13.02 17.72 56.13
CA HIS A 374 12.25 17.25 57.26
C HIS A 374 11.99 18.40 58.24
N TYR A 375 10.76 18.51 58.70
CA TYR A 375 10.34 19.54 59.65
C TYR A 375 9.32 18.93 60.60
N TYR A 376 9.78 18.59 61.81
CA TYR A 376 9.04 17.78 62.79
C TYR A 376 8.57 16.41 62.23
N SER A 377 8.24 15.47 63.11
CA SER A 377 7.81 14.13 62.69
C SER A 377 6.30 14.13 62.41
N THR A 378 5.89 14.66 61.25
CA THR A 378 4.48 14.81 60.87
C THR A 378 4.23 14.32 59.45
N TYR A 379 3.19 13.50 59.25
CA TYR A 379 2.85 12.86 57.97
C TYR A 379 2.69 13.88 56.83
N VAL A 380 3.51 13.77 55.77
CA VAL A 380 3.36 14.61 54.56
C VAL A 380 2.31 13.97 53.67
N SER A 381 1.24 14.71 53.36
CA SER A 381 0.11 14.19 52.58
C SER A 381 0.23 14.46 51.08
N SER A 382 0.83 15.59 50.70
CA SER A 382 0.92 16.03 49.31
C SER A 382 2.14 16.90 49.09
N VAL A 383 2.85 16.70 47.98
CA VAL A 383 3.94 17.56 47.53
C VAL A 383 3.64 18.09 46.13
N ALA A 384 4.01 19.34 45.86
CA ALA A 384 3.82 19.94 44.54
C ALA A 384 4.90 20.98 44.23
N TRP A 385 5.40 20.95 42.98
CA TRP A 385 6.34 21.93 42.47
C TRP A 385 5.60 23.09 41.80
N SER A 386 6.10 24.30 42.02
CA SER A 386 5.66 25.47 41.27
C SER A 386 6.33 25.51 39.89
N PRO A 387 5.76 26.26 38.93
CA PRO A 387 6.37 26.42 37.60
C PRO A 387 7.80 27.00 37.63
N ASP A 388 8.13 27.80 38.65
CA ASP A 388 9.44 28.41 38.88
C ASP A 388 10.38 27.57 39.76
N GLY A 389 9.99 26.34 40.14
CA GLY A 389 10.86 25.38 40.82
C GLY A 389 10.89 25.46 42.36
N GLN A 390 9.92 26.12 42.99
CA GLN A 390 9.71 26.06 44.44
C GLN A 390 8.90 24.82 44.83
N LEU A 391 9.24 24.21 45.97
CA LEU A 391 8.55 23.02 46.47
C LEU A 391 7.61 23.39 47.62
N ALA A 392 6.34 23.00 47.48
CA ALA A 392 5.34 23.08 48.54
C ALA A 392 4.98 21.68 49.05
N SER A 393 4.67 21.58 50.35
CA SER A 393 4.12 20.38 50.96
C SER A 393 2.94 20.69 51.87
N GLY A 394 1.92 19.83 51.84
CA GLY A 394 0.87 19.78 52.85
C GLY A 394 1.14 18.64 53.84
N SER A 395 0.81 18.86 55.12
CA SER A 395 1.01 17.91 56.21
C SER A 395 -0.31 17.59 56.94
N ASN A 396 -0.24 16.69 57.92
CA ASN A 396 -1.34 16.30 58.81
C ASN A 396 -1.52 17.28 59.99
N ASP A 397 -0.42 17.64 60.66
CA ASP A 397 0.08 18.98 60.46
C ASP A 397 -0.84 20.00 59.77
N ASP A 398 -1.64 20.86 60.36
CA ASP A 398 -2.50 21.79 59.59
C ASP A 398 -1.76 22.85 58.72
N THR A 399 -0.46 22.67 58.44
CA THR A 399 0.43 23.61 57.77
C THR A 399 0.77 23.24 56.32
N VAL A 400 0.84 24.28 55.48
CA VAL A 400 1.50 24.20 54.17
C VAL A 400 2.90 24.79 54.32
N ILE A 401 3.92 24.06 53.91
CA ILE A 401 5.32 24.50 53.99
C ILE A 401 5.85 24.76 52.59
N ILE A 402 6.47 25.92 52.40
CA ILE A 402 7.31 26.22 51.23
C ILE A 402 8.76 25.97 51.62
N TRP A 403 9.46 25.15 50.85
CA TRP A 403 10.82 24.71 51.18
C TRP A 403 11.88 25.55 50.47
N ASN A 404 12.95 25.86 51.20
CA ASN A 404 14.16 26.38 50.59
C ASN A 404 15.12 25.20 50.33
N LEU A 405 15.30 24.85 49.05
CA LEU A 405 16.10 23.70 48.65
C LEU A 405 17.61 23.90 48.88
N GLU A 406 18.11 25.13 48.86
CA GLU A 406 19.52 25.41 49.15
C GLU A 406 19.89 25.09 50.61
N THR A 407 18.96 25.38 51.54
CA THR A 407 19.19 25.23 52.98
C THR A 407 18.58 23.97 53.58
N GLY A 408 17.64 23.33 52.87
CA GLY A 408 16.88 22.18 53.35
C GLY A 408 15.88 22.49 54.46
N LYS A 409 15.58 23.77 54.72
CA LYS A 409 14.70 24.24 55.79
C LYS A 409 13.42 24.87 55.22
N PRO A 410 12.34 24.97 56.03
CA PRO A 410 11.16 25.74 55.67
C PRO A 410 11.53 27.19 55.35
N ALA A 411 11.22 27.65 54.13
CA ALA A 411 11.30 29.05 53.73
C ALA A 411 10.12 29.83 54.31
N GLN A 412 8.93 29.23 54.25
CA GLN A 412 7.69 29.78 54.81
C GLN A 412 6.82 28.67 55.36
N ILE A 413 6.10 28.97 56.44
CA ILE A 413 5.10 28.10 57.04
C ILE A 413 3.78 28.85 57.01
N LEU A 414 2.80 28.27 56.33
CA LEU A 414 1.51 28.87 56.08
C LEU A 414 0.48 28.26 57.02
N HIS A 415 -0.07 29.09 57.91
CA HIS A 415 -1.13 28.71 58.85
C HIS A 415 -2.47 29.28 58.39
N GLY A 416 -3.52 28.46 58.41
CA GLY A 416 -4.85 28.89 57.97
C GLY A 416 -5.88 27.78 57.91
N HIS A 417 -5.47 26.56 57.55
CA HIS A 417 -6.32 25.39 57.75
C HIS A 417 -6.43 25.05 59.24
N THR A 418 -7.49 24.35 59.61
CA THR A 418 -7.77 23.93 61.01
C THR A 418 -7.71 22.42 61.20
N ASN A 419 -7.30 21.71 60.13
CA ASN A 419 -7.23 20.26 60.09
C ASN A 419 -6.25 19.84 58.98
N GLU A 420 -5.99 18.53 58.88
CA GLU A 420 -5.01 17.93 57.97
C GLU A 420 -5.18 18.42 56.53
N ILE A 421 -4.07 18.73 55.88
CA ILE A 421 -4.03 19.09 54.47
C ILE A 421 -4.00 17.80 53.67
N THR A 422 -4.77 17.72 52.59
CA THR A 422 -4.87 16.51 51.76
C THR A 422 -4.22 16.67 50.40
N SER A 423 -4.20 17.89 49.88
CA SER A 423 -3.75 18.19 48.53
C SER A 423 -3.26 19.63 48.44
N VAL A 424 -2.11 19.82 47.80
CA VAL A 424 -1.57 21.13 47.42
C VAL A 424 -1.35 21.17 45.91
N ALA A 425 -1.66 22.29 45.27
CA ALA A 425 -1.48 22.45 43.84
C ALA A 425 -1.13 23.89 43.45
N TRP A 426 -0.18 24.02 42.53
CA TRP A 426 0.22 25.29 41.95
C TRP A 426 -0.54 25.59 40.67
N SER A 427 -0.92 26.84 40.48
CA SER A 427 -1.45 27.32 39.21
C SER A 427 -0.31 27.62 38.23
N PRO A 428 -0.61 27.68 36.92
CA PRO A 428 0.38 28.08 35.90
C PRO A 428 0.97 29.49 36.14
N ASP A 429 0.24 30.39 36.79
CA ASP A 429 0.69 31.74 37.16
C ASP A 429 1.36 31.83 38.54
N GLY A 430 1.60 30.69 39.21
CA GLY A 430 2.37 30.63 40.46
C GLY A 430 1.58 30.90 41.74
N LYS A 431 0.25 30.77 41.74
CA LYS A 431 -0.59 30.78 42.94
C LYS A 431 -0.67 29.39 43.54
N LEU A 432 -0.67 29.31 44.87
CA LEU A 432 -0.77 28.06 45.60
C LEU A 432 -2.18 27.88 46.16
N ALA A 433 -2.78 26.72 45.89
CA ALA A 433 -4.03 26.27 46.50
C ALA A 433 -3.80 25.04 47.39
N SER A 434 -4.57 24.94 48.47
CA SER A 434 -4.61 23.77 49.35
C SER A 434 -6.04 23.33 49.65
N GLY A 435 -6.26 22.03 49.73
CA GLY A 435 -7.50 21.40 50.23
C GLY A 435 -7.23 20.66 51.54
N SER A 436 -8.24 20.58 52.41
CA SER A 436 -8.11 20.04 53.76
C SER A 436 -9.36 19.27 54.25
N TRP A 437 -9.16 18.51 55.32
CA TRP A 437 -10.22 17.89 56.14
C TRP A 437 -11.16 18.91 56.79
N ASP A 438 -10.77 20.18 56.89
CA ASP A 438 -11.64 21.26 57.37
C ASP A 438 -12.72 21.69 56.35
N LYS A 439 -12.78 21.02 55.19
CA LYS A 439 -13.76 21.21 54.10
C LYS A 439 -13.53 22.49 53.29
N LEU A 440 -12.42 23.19 53.53
CA LEU A 440 -12.09 24.43 52.85
C LEU A 440 -11.09 24.19 51.73
N VAL A 441 -11.13 25.10 50.75
CA VAL A 441 -10.02 25.32 49.81
C VAL A 441 -9.46 26.70 50.09
N ILE A 442 -8.16 26.79 50.32
CA ILE A 442 -7.47 28.07 50.58
C ILE A 442 -6.53 28.37 49.41
N ILE A 443 -6.59 29.61 48.92
CA ILE A 443 -5.57 30.16 48.02
C ILE A 443 -4.69 31.08 48.85
N TRP A 444 -3.37 30.90 48.75
CA TRP A 444 -2.40 31.56 49.62
C TRP A 444 -1.80 32.81 48.97
N ASP A 445 -1.59 33.84 49.79
CA ASP A 445 -0.69 34.96 49.47
C ASP A 445 0.68 34.66 50.07
N LEU A 446 1.63 34.28 49.22
CA LEU A 446 2.99 33.94 49.61
C LEU A 446 3.81 35.14 50.09
N LYS A 447 3.42 36.37 49.74
CA LYS A 447 4.10 37.58 50.25
C LYS A 447 3.67 37.87 51.69
N ALA A 448 2.40 37.65 51.99
CA ALA A 448 1.83 37.89 53.32
C ALA A 448 1.86 36.65 54.24
N SER A 449 2.18 35.47 53.69
CA SER A 449 2.10 34.16 54.35
C SER A 449 0.75 33.91 55.05
N LYS A 450 -0.34 34.32 54.38
CA LYS A 450 -1.72 34.25 54.91
C LYS A 450 -2.70 33.77 53.84
N PRO A 451 -3.88 33.26 54.23
CA PRO A 451 -4.96 32.98 53.29
C PRO A 451 -5.36 34.24 52.51
N ALA A 452 -5.20 34.23 51.19
CA ALA A 452 -5.66 35.28 50.30
C ALA A 452 -7.17 35.15 50.04
N GLN A 453 -7.61 33.91 49.79
CA GLN A 453 -9.01 33.58 49.58
C GLN A 453 -9.33 32.27 50.31
N THR A 454 -10.51 32.22 50.94
CA THR A 454 -11.04 31.02 51.59
C THR A 454 -12.35 30.65 50.93
N LEU A 455 -12.34 29.51 50.23
CA LEU A 455 -13.46 29.03 49.43
C LEU A 455 -14.28 28.03 50.26
N LYS A 456 -15.58 28.30 50.38
CA LYS A 456 -16.54 27.53 51.20
C LYS A 456 -17.64 26.97 50.31
N GLY A 457 -17.83 25.65 50.34
CA GLY A 457 -18.85 25.00 49.49
C GLY A 457 -18.97 23.49 49.70
N HIS A 458 -17.87 22.81 49.97
CA HIS A 458 -17.89 21.37 50.28
C HIS A 458 -18.46 21.08 51.68
N THR A 459 -19.11 19.93 51.80
CA THR A 459 -19.76 19.47 53.04
C THR A 459 -18.97 18.38 53.78
N GLN A 460 -18.00 17.78 53.09
CA GLN A 460 -17.00 16.85 53.64
C GLN A 460 -15.57 17.28 53.23
N VAL A 461 -14.56 16.47 53.61
CA VAL A 461 -13.14 16.67 53.29
C VAL A 461 -12.93 16.94 51.81
N VAL A 462 -12.09 17.92 51.49
CA VAL A 462 -11.58 18.13 50.14
C VAL A 462 -10.41 17.17 49.97
N ASN A 463 -10.46 16.25 49.02
CA ASN A 463 -9.41 15.24 48.82
C ASN A 463 -8.38 15.67 47.76
N SER A 464 -8.79 16.50 46.80
CA SER A 464 -7.93 16.90 45.69
C SER A 464 -8.28 18.31 45.22
N VAL A 465 -7.26 19.12 44.98
CA VAL A 465 -7.36 20.43 44.34
C VAL A 465 -6.49 20.43 43.09
N GLY A 466 -6.93 21.11 42.03
CA GLY A 466 -6.20 21.13 40.77
C GLY A 466 -6.53 22.36 39.92
N TRP A 467 -5.52 22.84 39.21
CA TRP A 467 -5.62 23.97 38.31
C TRP A 467 -5.65 23.52 36.85
N SER A 468 -6.47 24.18 36.04
CA SER A 468 -6.43 24.02 34.59
C SER A 468 -5.27 24.82 33.98
N SER A 469 -4.90 24.51 32.74
CA SER A 469 -3.89 25.26 31.97
C SER A 469 -4.22 26.75 31.79
N VAL A 470 -5.50 27.09 31.84
CA VAL A 470 -6.01 28.48 31.76
C VAL A 470 -6.21 29.13 33.14
N GLY A 471 -5.82 28.46 34.23
CA GLY A 471 -5.87 29.02 35.59
C GLY A 471 -7.22 28.90 36.28
N GLN A 472 -8.11 28.00 35.86
CA GLN A 472 -9.34 27.69 36.61
C GLN A 472 -9.06 26.70 37.73
N LEU A 473 -9.62 26.94 38.92
CA LEU A 473 -9.48 26.07 40.09
C LEU A 473 -10.68 25.13 40.21
N ALA A 474 -10.39 23.84 40.39
CA ALA A 474 -11.38 22.83 40.79
C ALA A 474 -10.98 22.11 42.08
N SER A 475 -11.98 21.69 42.85
CA SER A 475 -11.82 20.85 44.03
C SER A 475 -12.76 19.66 44.03
N GLY A 476 -12.27 18.50 44.47
CA GLY A 476 -13.00 17.25 44.56
C GLY A 476 -13.05 16.78 46.01
N SER A 477 -14.22 16.33 46.45
CA SER A 477 -14.48 16.05 47.87
C SER A 477 -15.11 14.68 48.10
N GLY A 478 -14.97 14.21 49.36
CA GLY A 478 -15.69 13.04 49.88
C GLY A 478 -17.21 13.22 49.98
N ASP A 479 -17.76 14.41 49.72
CA ASP A 479 -19.21 14.60 49.60
C ASP A 479 -19.78 14.20 48.23
N ASN A 480 -18.97 13.53 47.41
CA ASN A 480 -19.25 13.13 46.04
C ASN A 480 -19.44 14.32 45.09
N THR A 481 -18.95 15.51 45.43
CA THR A 481 -19.03 16.69 44.55
C THR A 481 -17.68 17.16 44.05
N VAL A 482 -17.72 17.78 42.87
CA VAL A 482 -16.61 18.53 42.29
C VAL A 482 -17.07 19.95 42.06
N ILE A 483 -16.35 20.91 42.60
CA ILE A 483 -16.67 22.34 42.49
C ILE A 483 -15.62 23.01 41.63
N ILE A 484 -16.07 23.72 40.60
CA ILE A 484 -15.26 24.73 39.89
C ILE A 484 -15.54 26.07 40.54
N TRP A 485 -14.48 26.77 40.93
CA TRP A 485 -14.59 28.00 41.70
C TRP A 485 -14.53 29.24 40.82
N ASN A 486 -15.37 30.22 41.15
CA ASN A 486 -15.20 31.57 40.65
C ASN A 486 -14.35 32.35 41.67
N LEU A 487 -13.14 32.73 41.27
CA LEU A 487 -12.17 33.41 42.13
C LEU A 487 -12.44 34.91 42.29
N GLU A 488 -13.33 35.50 41.49
CA GLU A 488 -13.71 36.91 41.64
C GLU A 488 -14.64 37.13 42.84
N ASN A 489 -15.49 36.14 43.14
CA ASN A 489 -16.48 36.24 44.21
C ASN A 489 -16.38 35.12 45.28
N ASN A 490 -15.40 34.23 45.16
CA ASN A 490 -15.14 33.10 46.07
C ASN A 490 -16.32 32.12 46.22
N GLN A 491 -17.20 32.03 45.21
CA GLN A 491 -18.36 31.14 45.20
C GLN A 491 -18.18 29.97 44.22
N PRO A 492 -18.91 28.85 44.40
CA PRO A 492 -19.00 27.79 43.41
C PRO A 492 -19.54 28.35 42.08
N ALA A 493 -18.72 28.34 41.03
CA ALA A 493 -19.16 28.67 39.67
C ALA A 493 -20.04 27.55 39.12
N LYS A 494 -19.62 26.30 39.34
CA LYS A 494 -20.36 25.10 38.94
C LYS A 494 -20.08 23.96 39.90
N THR A 495 -21.11 23.22 40.26
CA THR A 495 -21.01 22.05 41.14
C THR A 495 -21.52 20.83 40.40
N PHE A 496 -20.69 19.79 40.34
CA PHE A 496 -21.03 18.50 39.75
C PHE A 496 -21.19 17.46 40.82
N LYS A 497 -22.18 16.58 40.67
CA LYS A 497 -22.39 15.45 41.57
C LYS A 497 -21.90 14.18 40.88
N ASN A 498 -20.95 13.52 41.51
CA ASN A 498 -20.52 12.18 41.17
C ASN A 498 -21.33 11.14 41.97
N ASP A 499 -21.37 9.91 41.49
CA ASP A 499 -22.09 8.82 42.16
C ASP A 499 -21.34 8.29 43.39
N SER A 500 -20.03 8.57 43.48
CA SER A 500 -19.13 8.02 44.49
C SER A 500 -18.12 9.06 44.98
N PHE A 501 -17.40 8.72 46.04
CA PHE A 501 -16.37 9.56 46.66
C PHE A 501 -15.27 9.88 45.64
N VAL A 502 -14.90 11.16 45.54
CA VAL A 502 -13.81 11.62 44.67
C VAL A 502 -12.52 11.65 45.50
N TYR A 503 -11.55 10.82 45.14
CA TYR A 503 -10.24 10.77 45.80
C TYR A 503 -9.21 11.66 45.11
N SER A 504 -9.20 11.67 43.77
CA SER A 504 -8.23 12.44 42.99
C SER A 504 -8.87 13.03 41.76
N MET A 505 -8.32 14.13 41.28
CA MET A 505 -8.72 14.75 40.03
C MET A 505 -7.50 15.13 39.18
N ALA A 506 -7.67 15.14 37.87
CA ALA A 506 -6.68 15.65 36.93
C ALA A 506 -7.37 16.44 35.81
N TRP A 507 -6.82 17.60 35.48
CA TRP A 507 -7.22 18.36 34.30
C TRP A 507 -6.53 17.80 33.06
N SER A 508 -7.26 17.69 31.96
CA SER A 508 -6.71 17.42 30.64
C SER A 508 -6.38 18.72 29.90
N LEU A 509 -5.53 18.63 28.87
CA LEU A 509 -5.11 19.78 28.06
C LEU A 509 -6.27 20.46 27.31
N ASP A 510 -7.31 19.70 26.95
CA ASP A 510 -8.54 20.19 26.33
C ASP A 510 -9.53 20.83 27.33
N GLY A 511 -9.16 20.88 28.62
CA GLY A 511 -9.95 21.52 29.67
C GLY A 511 -11.02 20.63 30.30
N LYS A 512 -11.02 19.31 30.07
CA LYS A 512 -11.89 18.37 30.79
C LYS A 512 -11.28 17.96 32.14
N ILE A 513 -12.11 17.39 33.01
CA ILE A 513 -11.71 16.94 34.36
C ILE A 513 -11.91 15.43 34.48
N SER A 514 -10.83 14.70 34.76
CA SER A 514 -10.88 13.27 35.07
C SER A 514 -10.99 13.06 36.58
N LEU A 515 -11.94 12.22 37.01
CA LEU A 515 -12.26 11.98 38.41
C LEU A 515 -11.97 10.54 38.82
N GLY A 516 -11.07 10.36 39.78
CA GLY A 516 -10.73 9.07 40.38
C GLY A 516 -11.69 8.80 41.54
N SER A 517 -12.47 7.74 41.41
CA SER A 517 -13.59 7.45 42.32
C SER A 517 -13.36 6.17 43.14
N ARG A 518 -14.04 6.06 44.29
CA ARG A 518 -13.99 4.89 45.19
C ARG A 518 -14.49 3.59 44.55
N ASP A 519 -15.34 3.69 43.53
CA ASP A 519 -15.90 2.56 42.80
C ASP A 519 -14.95 1.94 41.75
N GLY A 520 -13.72 2.47 41.63
CA GLY A 520 -12.74 1.97 40.65
C GLY A 520 -12.97 2.47 39.23
N VAL A 521 -13.84 3.48 39.05
CA VAL A 521 -14.18 4.05 37.74
C VAL A 521 -13.62 5.46 37.63
N ILE A 522 -12.96 5.76 36.50
CA ILE A 522 -12.59 7.13 36.15
C ILE A 522 -13.71 7.74 35.33
N LYS A 523 -14.26 8.87 35.76
CA LYS A 523 -15.21 9.63 34.94
C LYS A 523 -14.57 10.89 34.40
N ILE A 524 -14.69 11.10 33.10
CA ILE A 524 -14.26 12.33 32.44
C ILE A 524 -15.46 13.26 32.36
N TRP A 525 -15.31 14.47 32.86
CA TRP A 525 -16.33 15.51 32.91
C TRP A 525 -15.94 16.69 32.05
N ASP A 526 -16.87 17.14 31.21
CA ASP A 526 -16.73 18.40 30.52
C ASP A 526 -17.29 19.52 31.41
N PRO A 527 -16.46 20.49 31.84
CA PRO A 527 -16.89 21.58 32.70
C PRO A 527 -17.89 22.52 32.02
N VAL A 528 -17.89 22.63 30.69
CA VAL A 528 -18.78 23.50 29.93
C VAL A 528 -20.19 22.92 29.91
N THR A 529 -20.35 21.67 29.48
CA THR A 529 -21.66 21.01 29.40
C THR A 529 -22.16 20.51 30.76
N GLY A 530 -21.24 20.17 31.68
CA GLY A 530 -21.56 19.61 32.99
C GLY A 530 -22.16 18.21 32.94
N LYS A 531 -21.84 17.45 31.89
CA LYS A 531 -22.18 16.03 31.78
C LYS A 531 -20.91 15.20 31.88
N SER A 532 -21.04 13.99 32.43
CA SER A 532 -19.97 12.99 32.35
C SER A 532 -19.91 12.47 30.92
N ASP A 533 -18.75 12.63 30.29
CA ASP A 533 -18.54 12.26 28.90
C ASP A 533 -18.25 10.77 28.72
N GLN A 534 -17.47 10.21 29.63
CA GLN A 534 -16.89 8.88 29.48
C GLN A 534 -16.59 8.25 30.84
N ALA A 535 -16.71 6.94 30.93
CA ALA A 535 -16.36 6.16 32.12
C ALA A 535 -15.30 5.12 31.76
N LEU A 536 -14.08 5.27 32.30
CA LEU A 536 -12.99 4.31 32.13
C LEU A 536 -13.07 3.29 33.27
N LYS A 537 -13.15 2.01 32.91
CA LYS A 537 -13.20 0.89 33.86
C LYS A 537 -12.00 0.00 33.60
N GLY A 538 -11.23 -0.28 34.66
CA GLY A 538 -10.04 -1.13 34.58
C GLY A 538 -9.47 -1.46 35.95
N HIS A 539 -9.55 -0.53 36.89
CA HIS A 539 -9.19 -0.80 38.28
C HIS A 539 -10.26 -1.64 38.98
N THR A 540 -9.80 -2.54 39.85
CA THR A 540 -10.68 -3.42 40.65
C THR A 540 -10.96 -2.86 42.05
N ASN A 541 -10.29 -1.77 42.40
CA ASN A 541 -10.43 -1.09 43.69
C ASN A 541 -10.39 0.44 43.50
N SER A 542 -10.49 1.19 44.60
CA SER A 542 -10.55 2.65 44.60
C SER A 542 -9.34 3.30 43.92
N ILE A 543 -9.61 4.27 43.05
CA ILE A 543 -8.58 5.05 42.38
C ILE A 543 -8.20 6.21 43.29
N VAL A 544 -6.95 6.25 43.72
CA VAL A 544 -6.48 7.21 44.74
C VAL A 544 -5.63 8.32 44.16
N SER A 545 -5.11 8.17 42.94
CA SER A 545 -4.32 9.21 42.27
C SER A 545 -4.55 9.21 40.76
N LEU A 546 -4.60 10.41 40.18
CA LEU A 546 -4.69 10.65 38.75
C LEU A 546 -3.70 11.72 38.33
N ALA A 547 -3.05 11.54 37.18
CA ALA A 547 -2.19 12.56 36.58
C ALA A 547 -2.29 12.53 35.05
N GLY A 548 -2.56 13.68 34.45
CA GLY A 548 -2.49 13.86 32.99
C GLY A 548 -1.04 14.02 32.54
N SER A 549 -0.70 13.46 31.38
CA SER A 549 0.63 13.61 30.78
C SER A 549 0.70 14.83 29.85
N PRO A 550 1.91 15.31 29.53
CA PRO A 550 2.09 16.38 28.55
C PRO A 550 1.62 16.04 27.12
N ASP A 551 1.56 14.75 26.77
CA ASP A 551 1.16 14.26 25.45
C ASP A 551 -0.34 13.90 25.34
N GLY A 552 -1.12 14.11 26.42
CA GLY A 552 -2.58 13.93 26.41
C GLY A 552 -3.09 12.58 26.93
N ASN A 553 -2.21 11.70 27.41
CA ASN A 553 -2.55 10.49 28.14
C ASN A 553 -2.95 10.79 29.60
N LEU A 554 -3.55 9.81 30.27
CA LEU A 554 -3.90 9.87 31.70
C LEU A 554 -3.31 8.67 32.43
N ALA A 555 -2.63 8.87 33.55
CA ALA A 555 -2.22 7.81 34.45
C ALA A 555 -3.15 7.74 35.67
N SER A 556 -3.44 6.53 36.14
CA SER A 556 -4.19 6.28 37.36
C SER A 556 -3.47 5.31 38.28
N GLY A 557 -3.41 5.64 39.57
CA GLY A 557 -2.93 4.76 40.65
C GLY A 557 -4.08 4.33 41.54
N SER A 558 -4.11 3.05 41.91
CA SER A 558 -5.23 2.43 42.62
C SER A 558 -4.80 1.58 43.82
N ARG A 559 -5.80 1.33 44.69
CA ARG A 559 -5.69 0.42 45.82
C ARG A 559 -5.49 -1.06 45.44
N ASP A 560 -5.65 -1.40 44.16
CA ASP A 560 -5.35 -2.73 43.62
C ASP A 560 -3.85 -2.95 43.34
N SER A 561 -2.99 -2.01 43.72
CA SER A 561 -1.53 -2.06 43.51
C SER A 561 -1.09 -1.90 42.04
N THR A 562 -2.01 -1.46 41.17
CA THR A 562 -1.72 -1.25 39.75
C THR A 562 -1.65 0.23 39.38
N VAL A 563 -0.86 0.53 38.37
CA VAL A 563 -0.89 1.80 37.65
C VAL A 563 -1.47 1.53 36.27
N ILE A 564 -2.48 2.28 35.81
CA ILE A 564 -2.99 2.15 34.44
C ILE A 564 -2.71 3.43 33.67
N ILE A 565 -2.13 3.30 32.48
CA ILE A 565 -2.00 4.40 31.52
C ILE A 565 -3.14 4.30 30.52
N TRP A 566 -3.98 5.33 30.50
CA TRP A 566 -5.10 5.50 29.59
C TRP A 566 -4.66 6.37 28.43
N ASP A 567 -4.72 5.81 27.23
CA ASP A 567 -4.50 6.57 26.03
C ASP A 567 -5.80 7.26 25.62
N LEU A 568 -5.87 8.58 25.86
CA LEU A 568 -7.02 9.40 25.50
C LEU A 568 -6.90 9.93 24.05
N SER A 569 -5.77 9.70 23.38
CA SER A 569 -5.50 10.04 21.97
C SER A 569 -5.97 8.94 21.01
N ILE A 570 -6.05 7.69 21.50
CA ILE A 570 -6.69 6.57 20.80
C ILE A 570 -8.21 6.78 20.82
N GLN A 571 -8.69 7.56 19.85
CA GLN A 571 -9.98 7.29 19.23
C GLN A 571 -9.86 6.01 18.41
N GLN A 572 -9.78 4.85 19.08
CA GLN A 572 -9.95 3.57 18.39
C GLN A 572 -11.37 3.55 17.83
N PHE A 573 -11.47 3.37 16.52
CA PHE A 573 -12.71 3.10 15.83
C PHE A 573 -13.20 1.69 16.20
N SER A 574 -13.55 1.45 17.47
CA SER A 574 -14.31 0.27 17.85
C SER A 574 -15.79 0.63 17.72
N GLN A 575 -16.36 0.46 16.53
CA GLN A 575 -17.81 0.45 16.43
C GLN A 575 -18.31 -0.87 17.01
N THR A 576 -18.73 -0.85 18.27
CA THR A 576 -19.46 -2.00 18.83
C THR A 576 -20.90 -1.87 18.36
N LEU A 577 -21.31 -2.78 17.47
CA LEU A 577 -22.69 -2.88 17.02
C LEU A 577 -23.52 -3.47 18.17
N ASN A 578 -24.07 -2.60 19.02
CA ASN A 578 -24.98 -3.00 20.09
C ASN A 578 -26.42 -2.85 19.61
N GLY A 579 -27.06 -3.98 19.33
CA GLY A 579 -28.47 -4.01 18.99
C GLY A 579 -28.91 -5.39 18.54
N LEU A 580 -29.78 -5.99 19.37
CA LEU A 580 -30.56 -7.21 19.18
C LEU A 580 -29.95 -8.47 19.82
N THR A 581 -30.79 -9.08 20.67
CA THR A 581 -30.62 -10.30 21.46
C THR A 581 -30.70 -11.57 20.60
N ALA A 582 -29.94 -11.65 19.52
CA ALA A 582 -29.96 -12.81 18.65
C ALA A 582 -28.53 -13.21 18.28
N TYR A 583 -28.21 -14.46 18.59
CA TYR A 583 -26.95 -15.15 18.37
C TYR A 583 -26.54 -15.06 16.89
N LEU A 584 -25.38 -14.47 16.60
CA LEU A 584 -24.87 -14.28 15.23
C LEU A 584 -23.74 -15.27 14.98
N ASP A 585 -23.91 -16.16 14.00
CA ASP A 585 -22.98 -17.29 13.79
C ASP A 585 -21.93 -17.05 12.70
N SER A 586 -22.24 -16.23 11.69
CA SER A 586 -21.33 -16.00 10.56
C SER A 586 -21.53 -14.62 9.89
N PRO A 587 -20.73 -13.60 10.19
CA PRO A 587 -20.77 -12.35 9.45
C PRO A 587 -19.89 -12.40 8.19
N LYS A 588 -20.32 -11.82 7.07
CA LYS A 588 -19.51 -11.62 5.84
C LYS A 588 -19.81 -10.26 5.19
N MET A 589 -18.79 -9.56 4.69
CA MET A 589 -18.93 -8.21 4.12
C MET A 589 -18.74 -8.20 2.60
N PHE A 590 -19.61 -7.47 1.91
CA PHE A 590 -19.47 -7.21 0.48
C PHE A 590 -18.58 -5.99 0.21
N ARG A 591 -18.06 -5.87 -1.02
CA ARG A 591 -17.10 -4.82 -1.43
C ARG A 591 -17.61 -3.39 -1.29
N ASP A 592 -18.92 -3.19 -1.25
CA ASP A 592 -19.54 -1.87 -1.04
C ASP A 592 -19.72 -1.49 0.44
N GLY A 593 -19.23 -2.33 1.36
CA GLY A 593 -19.29 -2.09 2.80
C GLY A 593 -20.54 -2.63 3.48
N ARG A 594 -21.45 -3.31 2.76
CA ARG A 594 -22.60 -3.99 3.41
C ARG A 594 -22.14 -5.26 4.12
N LEU A 595 -22.48 -5.38 5.40
CA LEU A 595 -22.19 -6.55 6.22
C LEU A 595 -23.46 -7.40 6.33
N ALA A 596 -23.39 -8.70 6.07
CA ALA A 596 -24.47 -9.64 6.32
C ALA A 596 -24.13 -10.53 7.51
N SER A 597 -25.12 -10.92 8.31
CA SER A 597 -24.97 -11.94 9.36
C SER A 597 -26.18 -12.87 9.42
N GLY A 598 -25.93 -14.16 9.59
CA GLY A 598 -26.96 -15.14 9.99
C GLY A 598 -27.27 -15.07 11.48
N SER A 599 -28.51 -15.42 11.85
CA SER A 599 -29.00 -15.43 13.23
C SER A 599 -29.71 -16.75 13.56
N ASP A 600 -29.65 -17.17 14.82
CA ASP A 600 -30.34 -18.37 15.35
C ASP A 600 -31.87 -18.29 15.22
N ASP A 601 -32.43 -17.09 15.09
CA ASP A 601 -33.87 -16.88 14.92
C ASP A 601 -34.37 -17.13 13.47
N GLY A 602 -33.50 -17.63 12.59
CA GLY A 602 -33.80 -17.89 11.18
C GLY A 602 -33.80 -16.64 10.31
N THR A 603 -33.31 -15.50 10.82
CA THR A 603 -33.19 -14.28 10.03
C THR A 603 -31.77 -14.02 9.54
N VAL A 604 -31.66 -13.30 8.42
CA VAL A 604 -30.39 -12.75 7.94
C VAL A 604 -30.47 -11.24 8.04
N ILE A 605 -29.51 -10.63 8.71
CA ILE A 605 -29.48 -9.19 8.94
C ILE A 605 -28.40 -8.57 8.07
N ILE A 606 -28.78 -7.53 7.31
CA ILE A 606 -27.84 -6.66 6.61
C ILE A 606 -27.61 -5.43 7.47
N TRP A 607 -26.36 -5.19 7.83
CA TRP A 607 -25.93 -4.07 8.64
C TRP A 607 -25.37 -2.96 7.76
N ASP A 608 -25.69 -1.74 8.14
CA ASP A 608 -24.99 -0.56 7.68
C ASP A 608 -23.76 -0.37 8.59
N THR A 609 -22.57 -0.60 8.05
CA THR A 609 -21.31 -0.51 8.80
C THR A 609 -20.90 0.92 9.16
N GLN A 610 -21.62 1.95 8.71
CA GLN A 610 -21.34 3.35 9.08
C GLN A 610 -22.18 3.74 10.30
N THR A 611 -23.46 3.40 10.29
CA THR A 611 -24.41 3.74 11.37
C THR A 611 -24.45 2.69 12.48
N GLY A 612 -24.07 1.46 12.14
CA GLY A 612 -24.11 0.32 13.03
C GLY A 612 -25.51 -0.19 13.37
N LYS A 613 -26.48 0.13 12.52
CA LYS A 613 -27.87 -0.31 12.65
C LYS A 613 -28.18 -1.38 11.59
N PRO A 614 -29.16 -2.26 11.86
CA PRO A 614 -29.68 -3.15 10.82
C PRO A 614 -30.34 -2.31 9.72
N ALA A 615 -29.78 -2.39 8.52
CA ALA A 615 -30.33 -1.77 7.32
C ALA A 615 -31.53 -2.56 6.78
N GLN A 616 -31.46 -3.88 6.85
CA GLN A 616 -32.51 -4.78 6.36
C GLN A 616 -32.51 -6.10 7.14
N ILE A 617 -33.69 -6.63 7.44
CA ILE A 617 -33.86 -7.95 8.07
C ILE A 617 -34.59 -8.84 7.06
N LEU A 618 -33.94 -9.91 6.64
CA LEU A 618 -34.41 -10.89 5.68
C LEU A 618 -35.00 -12.08 6.45
N LYS A 619 -36.26 -12.40 6.17
CA LYS A 619 -36.99 -13.49 6.84
C LYS A 619 -37.36 -14.54 5.80
N GLY A 620 -37.07 -15.81 6.08
CA GLY A 620 -37.35 -16.89 5.14
C GLY A 620 -36.94 -18.27 5.63
N HIS A 621 -35.84 -18.38 6.37
CA HIS A 621 -35.47 -19.63 7.04
C HIS A 621 -36.40 -19.92 8.21
N THR A 622 -36.57 -21.21 8.51
CA THR A 622 -37.44 -21.71 9.58
C THR A 622 -36.68 -22.18 10.82
N ASP A 623 -35.36 -22.19 10.76
CA ASP A 623 -34.43 -22.58 11.81
C ASP A 623 -33.14 -21.73 11.70
N ALA A 624 -32.19 -21.90 12.63
CA ALA A 624 -30.96 -21.11 12.74
C ALA A 624 -30.22 -20.98 11.40
N VAL A 625 -29.75 -19.76 11.09
CA VAL A 625 -28.89 -19.50 9.92
C VAL A 625 -27.44 -19.63 10.35
N THR A 626 -26.80 -20.69 9.87
CA THR A 626 -25.46 -21.14 10.28
C THR A 626 -24.34 -20.53 9.43
N SER A 627 -24.64 -20.15 8.18
CA SER A 627 -23.64 -19.59 7.26
C SER A 627 -24.27 -18.63 6.25
N VAL A 628 -23.56 -17.56 5.93
CA VAL A 628 -23.90 -16.60 4.87
C VAL A 628 -22.66 -16.29 4.04
N ASP A 629 -22.86 -16.03 2.75
CA ASP A 629 -21.76 -15.65 1.86
C ASP A 629 -22.21 -14.77 0.69
N TRP A 630 -21.27 -14.01 0.13
CA TRP A 630 -21.49 -13.09 -0.99
C TRP A 630 -20.82 -13.58 -2.27
N SER A 631 -21.57 -13.63 -3.36
CA SER A 631 -20.99 -13.84 -4.68
C SER A 631 -20.25 -12.58 -5.17
N THR A 632 -19.36 -12.75 -6.14
CA THR A 632 -18.63 -11.64 -6.79
C THR A 632 -19.55 -10.64 -7.49
N ASP A 633 -20.76 -11.05 -7.90
CA ASP A 633 -21.80 -10.20 -8.50
C ASP A 633 -22.77 -9.57 -7.48
N GLY A 634 -22.55 -9.79 -6.18
CA GLY A 634 -23.31 -9.15 -5.10
C GLY A 634 -24.63 -9.82 -4.73
N ARG A 635 -24.80 -11.11 -5.05
CA ARG A 635 -25.88 -11.96 -4.53
C ARG A 635 -25.49 -12.51 -3.17
N LEU A 636 -26.44 -12.48 -2.24
CA LEU A 636 -26.29 -13.04 -0.91
C LEU A 636 -26.90 -14.44 -0.86
N VAL A 637 -26.18 -15.39 -0.27
CA VAL A 637 -26.69 -16.72 0.04
C VAL A 637 -26.66 -16.96 1.56
N SER A 638 -27.60 -17.76 2.05
CA SER A 638 -27.60 -18.27 3.42
C SER A 638 -27.91 -19.76 3.47
N GLY A 639 -27.19 -20.49 4.30
CA GLY A 639 -27.47 -21.88 4.69
C GLY A 639 -28.02 -21.94 6.11
N SER A 640 -28.90 -22.91 6.37
CA SER A 640 -29.59 -23.03 7.66
C SER A 640 -29.71 -24.47 8.13
N ALA A 641 -29.86 -24.63 9.45
CA ALA A 641 -30.27 -25.87 10.10
C ALA A 641 -31.62 -26.41 9.57
N ASP A 642 -32.44 -25.58 8.91
CA ASP A 642 -33.68 -26.02 8.25
C ASP A 642 -33.49 -26.87 6.98
N ARG A 643 -32.23 -27.23 6.68
CA ARG A 643 -31.80 -28.07 5.55
C ARG A 643 -31.94 -27.39 4.19
N THR A 644 -32.19 -26.09 4.17
CA THR A 644 -32.34 -25.32 2.94
C THR A 644 -31.24 -24.28 2.81
N ILE A 645 -31.04 -23.85 1.57
CA ILE A 645 -30.16 -22.73 1.22
C ILE A 645 -31.00 -21.72 0.48
N ILE A 646 -30.92 -20.44 0.87
CA ILE A 646 -31.69 -19.37 0.24
C ILE A 646 -30.73 -18.39 -0.44
N ILE A 647 -31.00 -18.10 -1.70
CA ILE A 647 -30.41 -16.96 -2.42
C ILE A 647 -31.41 -15.80 -2.31
N TRP A 648 -30.94 -14.66 -1.84
CA TRP A 648 -31.79 -13.52 -1.51
C TRP A 648 -31.87 -12.50 -2.64
N ASP A 649 -33.06 -11.97 -2.87
CA ASP A 649 -33.23 -10.72 -3.62
C ASP A 649 -33.22 -9.55 -2.64
N LEU A 650 -32.10 -8.84 -2.60
CA LEU A 650 -31.91 -7.71 -1.68
C LEU A 650 -32.81 -6.51 -1.99
N LYS A 651 -33.35 -6.39 -3.21
CA LYS A 651 -34.28 -5.30 -3.54
C LYS A 651 -35.64 -5.50 -2.87
N THR A 652 -36.11 -6.75 -2.81
CA THR A 652 -37.42 -7.10 -2.25
C THR A 652 -37.33 -7.60 -0.81
N GLY A 653 -36.15 -8.06 -0.39
CA GLY A 653 -35.93 -8.71 0.91
C GLY A 653 -36.52 -10.11 1.01
N GLN A 654 -36.89 -10.71 -0.13
CA GLN A 654 -37.54 -12.02 -0.20
C GLN A 654 -36.56 -13.10 -0.73
N PRO A 655 -36.82 -14.38 -0.44
CA PRO A 655 -36.11 -15.49 -1.07
C PRO A 655 -36.28 -15.43 -2.60
N ALA A 656 -35.19 -15.20 -3.33
CA ALA A 656 -35.19 -15.26 -4.81
C ALA A 656 -35.25 -16.71 -5.29
N GLN A 657 -34.53 -17.59 -4.59
CA GLN A 657 -34.49 -19.02 -4.88
C GLN A 657 -34.19 -19.78 -3.59
N THR A 658 -34.92 -20.88 -3.36
CA THR A 658 -34.67 -21.81 -2.25
C THR A 658 -34.20 -23.14 -2.81
N LEU A 659 -33.01 -23.56 -2.43
CA LEU A 659 -32.40 -24.82 -2.81
C LEU A 659 -32.67 -25.86 -1.73
N LYS A 660 -33.10 -27.05 -2.16
CA LYS A 660 -33.44 -28.19 -1.28
C LYS A 660 -32.74 -29.43 -1.83
N GLY A 661 -32.09 -30.19 -0.96
CA GLY A 661 -31.33 -31.38 -1.38
C GLY A 661 -30.53 -32.05 -0.27
N HIS A 662 -30.03 -31.30 0.71
CA HIS A 662 -29.43 -31.87 1.91
C HIS A 662 -30.47 -32.60 2.76
N THR A 663 -30.02 -33.67 3.41
CA THR A 663 -30.89 -34.51 4.27
C THR A 663 -30.85 -34.10 5.74
N ASP A 664 -29.85 -33.30 6.13
CA ASP A 664 -29.72 -32.67 7.44
C ASP A 664 -29.35 -31.18 7.32
N GLY A 665 -29.16 -30.49 8.45
CA GLY A 665 -28.88 -29.06 8.53
C GLY A 665 -27.66 -28.65 7.70
N VAL A 666 -27.77 -27.53 6.99
CA VAL A 666 -26.64 -26.95 6.25
C VAL A 666 -25.82 -26.12 7.23
N ILE A 667 -24.50 -26.29 7.23
CA ILE A 667 -23.59 -25.64 8.19
C ILE A 667 -22.77 -24.55 7.52
N SER A 668 -22.35 -24.77 6.27
CA SER A 668 -21.46 -23.86 5.56
C SER A 668 -21.88 -23.72 4.10
N VAL A 669 -21.83 -22.50 3.58
CA VAL A 669 -22.07 -22.19 2.16
C VAL A 669 -20.93 -21.30 1.67
N SER A 670 -20.48 -21.53 0.43
CA SER A 670 -19.42 -20.71 -0.18
C SER A 670 -19.62 -20.57 -1.69
N TRP A 671 -19.45 -19.34 -2.18
CA TRP A 671 -19.44 -18.99 -3.60
C TRP A 671 -18.05 -19.12 -4.20
N SER A 672 -17.98 -19.76 -5.36
CA SER A 672 -16.77 -19.69 -6.18
C SER A 672 -16.69 -18.35 -6.94
N PRO A 673 -15.48 -17.91 -7.33
CA PRO A 673 -15.30 -16.71 -8.15
C PRO A 673 -16.06 -16.75 -9.49
N ASP A 674 -16.26 -17.95 -10.07
CA ASP A 674 -17.00 -18.18 -11.31
C ASP A 674 -18.52 -18.33 -11.12
N GLY A 675 -19.03 -18.14 -9.90
CA GLY A 675 -20.46 -18.07 -9.60
C GLY A 675 -21.14 -19.43 -9.42
N LYS A 676 -20.40 -20.47 -9.02
CA LYS A 676 -20.94 -21.73 -8.52
C LYS A 676 -21.08 -21.67 -7.00
N LEU A 677 -21.98 -22.49 -6.46
CA LEU A 677 -22.27 -22.53 -5.05
C LEU A 677 -21.98 -23.94 -4.51
N ALA A 678 -21.24 -24.01 -3.41
CA ALA A 678 -21.05 -25.23 -2.63
C ALA A 678 -21.67 -25.10 -1.24
N SER A 679 -22.06 -26.23 -0.65
CA SER A 679 -22.53 -26.30 0.73
C SER A 679 -22.05 -27.56 1.44
N GLY A 680 -21.74 -27.43 2.73
CA GLY A 680 -21.47 -28.53 3.65
C GLY A 680 -22.58 -28.68 4.69
N SER A 681 -22.85 -29.91 5.13
CA SER A 681 -23.98 -30.25 5.99
C SER A 681 -23.63 -31.28 7.06
N TRP A 682 -24.50 -31.39 8.08
CA TRP A 682 -24.51 -32.49 9.04
C TRP A 682 -24.81 -33.86 8.41
N ASP A 683 -25.22 -33.92 7.14
CA ASP A 683 -25.43 -35.18 6.41
C ASP A 683 -24.17 -35.83 5.83
N ASP A 684 -23.00 -35.39 6.30
CA ASP A 684 -21.67 -35.86 5.88
C ASP A 684 -21.33 -35.57 4.40
N THR A 685 -22.14 -34.79 3.69
CA THR A 685 -21.94 -34.50 2.27
C THR A 685 -21.57 -33.04 1.99
N VAL A 686 -20.84 -32.84 0.89
CA VAL A 686 -20.69 -31.53 0.24
C VAL A 686 -21.48 -31.52 -1.04
N VAL A 687 -22.32 -30.51 -1.26
CA VAL A 687 -23.14 -30.41 -2.48
C VAL A 687 -22.70 -29.21 -3.32
N ILE A 688 -22.49 -29.43 -4.62
CA ILE A 688 -22.34 -28.36 -5.61
C ILE A 688 -23.69 -28.18 -6.31
N TRP A 689 -24.17 -26.94 -6.36
CA TRP A 689 -25.52 -26.63 -6.84
C TRP A 689 -25.56 -26.16 -8.29
N ASP A 690 -26.58 -26.60 -9.03
CA ASP A 690 -26.95 -25.99 -10.29
C ASP A 690 -28.03 -24.94 -10.04
N LEU A 691 -27.62 -23.67 -10.12
CA LEU A 691 -28.49 -22.52 -9.84
C LEU A 691 -29.59 -22.34 -10.88
N LYS A 692 -29.45 -22.86 -12.10
CA LYS A 692 -30.51 -22.77 -13.12
C LYS A 692 -31.68 -23.68 -12.77
N THR A 693 -31.39 -24.87 -12.24
CA THR A 693 -32.40 -25.88 -11.93
C THR A 693 -32.80 -25.89 -10.46
N GLY A 694 -31.97 -25.33 -9.58
CA GLY A 694 -32.15 -25.36 -8.13
C GLY A 694 -31.90 -26.73 -7.50
N LYS A 695 -31.29 -27.66 -8.24
CA LYS A 695 -31.02 -29.04 -7.81
C LYS A 695 -29.53 -29.25 -7.51
N PRO A 696 -29.18 -30.27 -6.70
CA PRO A 696 -27.80 -30.72 -6.57
C PRO A 696 -27.23 -31.07 -7.96
N SER A 697 -26.21 -30.34 -8.39
CA SER A 697 -25.43 -30.69 -9.58
C SER A 697 -24.55 -31.91 -9.28
N ARG A 698 -23.95 -31.92 -8.09
CA ARG A 698 -23.12 -33.02 -7.58
C ARG A 698 -23.26 -33.14 -6.07
N ILE A 699 -23.21 -34.37 -5.59
CA ILE A 699 -23.14 -34.71 -4.17
C ILE A 699 -21.78 -35.39 -3.98
N LEU A 700 -20.90 -34.74 -3.25
CA LEU A 700 -19.55 -35.19 -2.95
C LEU A 700 -19.62 -35.96 -1.62
N THR A 701 -19.16 -37.21 -1.66
CA THR A 701 -19.19 -38.14 -0.54
C THR A 701 -17.77 -38.65 -0.29
N GLY A 702 -17.43 -38.92 0.97
CA GLY A 702 -16.08 -39.36 1.33
C GLY A 702 -15.72 -39.13 2.80
N TYR A 703 -16.43 -38.23 3.48
CA TYR A 703 -16.29 -38.03 4.93
C TYR A 703 -17.01 -39.09 5.74
N ALA A 704 -16.52 -39.33 6.95
CA ALA A 704 -17.15 -40.19 7.95
C ALA A 704 -17.88 -39.39 9.06
N GLY A 705 -18.09 -38.09 8.83
CA GLY A 705 -18.81 -37.20 9.72
C GLY A 705 -19.13 -35.84 9.08
N ALA A 706 -19.86 -35.02 9.84
CA ALA A 706 -20.42 -33.75 9.40
C ALA A 706 -19.37 -32.80 8.81
N VAL A 707 -19.76 -32.08 7.76
CA VAL A 707 -18.89 -31.11 7.08
C VAL A 707 -19.14 -29.71 7.64
N PHE A 708 -18.23 -29.23 8.50
CA PHE A 708 -18.40 -27.95 9.19
C PHE A 708 -18.04 -26.74 8.33
N SER A 709 -17.15 -26.88 7.35
CA SER A 709 -16.70 -25.76 6.53
C SER A 709 -16.42 -26.17 5.10
N VAL A 710 -16.82 -25.33 4.15
CA VAL A 710 -16.49 -25.44 2.72
C VAL A 710 -15.99 -24.09 2.21
N ASP A 711 -14.96 -24.10 1.38
CA ASP A 711 -14.45 -22.85 0.79
C ASP A 711 -13.81 -23.05 -0.60
N TRP A 712 -13.97 -22.03 -1.45
CA TRP A 712 -13.45 -22.00 -2.82
C TRP A 712 -12.20 -21.15 -2.94
N SER A 713 -11.17 -21.71 -3.56
CA SER A 713 -9.99 -20.95 -3.95
C SER A 713 -10.27 -20.02 -5.14
N PHE A 714 -9.38 -19.06 -5.36
CA PHE A 714 -9.49 -18.11 -6.48
C PHE A 714 -9.39 -18.79 -7.86
N ASP A 715 -8.68 -19.92 -7.96
CA ASP A 715 -8.55 -20.74 -9.17
C ASP A 715 -9.68 -21.78 -9.32
N GLY A 716 -10.63 -21.83 -8.38
CA GLY A 716 -11.84 -22.64 -8.47
C GLY A 716 -11.70 -24.08 -7.95
N GLN A 717 -10.75 -24.34 -7.06
CA GLN A 717 -10.65 -25.58 -6.27
C GLN A 717 -11.52 -25.47 -5.02
N LEU A 718 -12.18 -26.57 -4.64
CA LEU A 718 -13.03 -26.62 -3.45
C LEU A 718 -12.32 -27.37 -2.33
N ALA A 719 -12.19 -26.74 -1.17
CA ALA A 719 -11.78 -27.40 0.05
C ALA A 719 -12.97 -27.57 0.99
N SER A 720 -12.86 -28.54 1.89
CA SER A 720 -13.85 -28.75 2.95
C SER A 720 -13.17 -29.34 4.17
N GLY A 721 -13.70 -29.07 5.35
CA GLY A 721 -13.25 -29.64 6.63
C GLY A 721 -14.40 -30.34 7.35
N SER A 722 -14.11 -31.49 7.96
CA SER A 722 -15.10 -32.34 8.62
C SER A 722 -14.81 -32.56 10.11
N SER A 723 -15.87 -32.93 10.83
CA SER A 723 -15.83 -33.44 12.19
C SER A 723 -14.95 -34.69 12.38
N ASP A 724 -14.64 -35.42 11.31
CA ASP A 724 -13.73 -36.58 11.36
C ASP A 724 -12.24 -36.20 11.42
N GLY A 725 -11.92 -34.90 11.45
CA GLY A 725 -10.56 -34.38 11.54
C GLY A 725 -9.85 -34.28 10.19
N THR A 726 -10.52 -34.59 9.09
CA THR A 726 -9.93 -34.56 7.75
C THR A 726 -10.32 -33.32 6.96
N VAL A 727 -9.40 -32.86 6.10
CA VAL A 727 -9.67 -31.83 5.10
C VAL A 727 -9.54 -32.46 3.71
N ILE A 728 -10.56 -32.30 2.86
CA ILE A 728 -10.55 -32.82 1.49
C ILE A 728 -10.56 -31.67 0.50
N VAL A 729 -9.65 -31.73 -0.46
CA VAL A 729 -9.65 -30.90 -1.67
C VAL A 729 -10.26 -31.70 -2.81
N TRP A 730 -11.29 -31.14 -3.44
CA TRP A 730 -12.13 -31.83 -4.42
C TRP A 730 -11.82 -31.42 -5.85
N ASP A 731 -11.93 -32.38 -6.76
CA ASP A 731 -11.94 -32.11 -8.20
C ASP A 731 -13.37 -31.71 -8.58
N GLN A 732 -13.54 -30.47 -9.00
CA GLN A 732 -14.85 -29.96 -9.42
C GLN A 732 -15.45 -30.71 -10.62
N LYS A 733 -14.62 -31.19 -11.56
CA LYS A 733 -15.08 -31.86 -12.79
C LYS A 733 -15.50 -33.30 -12.54
N THR A 734 -14.79 -34.01 -11.66
CA THR A 734 -15.07 -35.42 -11.40
C THR A 734 -15.91 -35.62 -10.14
N GLY A 735 -15.81 -34.73 -9.16
CA GLY A 735 -16.41 -34.87 -7.83
C GLY A 735 -15.63 -35.82 -6.92
N ASN A 736 -14.44 -36.24 -7.33
CA ASN A 736 -13.60 -37.13 -6.54
C ASN A 736 -12.66 -36.32 -5.63
N PRO A 737 -12.25 -36.88 -4.48
CA PRO A 737 -11.22 -36.27 -3.66
C PRO A 737 -9.89 -36.27 -4.42
N VAL A 738 -9.31 -35.08 -4.64
CA VAL A 738 -7.96 -34.92 -5.23
C VAL A 738 -6.91 -35.17 -4.16
N ARG A 739 -7.16 -34.66 -2.95
CA ARG A 739 -6.30 -34.81 -1.78
C ARG A 739 -7.14 -34.99 -0.53
N MET A 740 -6.73 -35.94 0.30
CA MET A 740 -7.15 -36.05 1.69
C MET A 740 -5.98 -35.60 2.55
N LEU A 741 -6.20 -34.56 3.33
CA LEU A 741 -5.22 -33.90 4.19
C LEU A 741 -5.49 -34.35 5.62
N ASN A 742 -4.62 -35.22 6.11
CA ASN A 742 -4.72 -35.82 7.44
C ASN A 742 -3.62 -35.21 8.31
N GLY A 743 -4.00 -34.66 9.47
CA GLY A 743 -3.03 -34.00 10.36
C GLY A 743 -3.65 -33.37 11.59
N HIS A 744 -4.89 -32.90 11.52
CA HIS A 744 -5.65 -32.54 12.70
C HIS A 744 -6.02 -33.78 13.52
N THR A 745 -6.05 -33.61 14.84
CA THR A 745 -6.34 -34.71 15.79
C THR A 745 -7.77 -34.69 16.33
N ASP A 746 -8.53 -33.65 15.99
CA ASP A 746 -9.93 -33.45 16.33
C ASP A 746 -10.65 -32.74 15.16
N ALA A 747 -11.96 -32.53 15.28
CA ALA A 747 -12.82 -31.94 14.26
C ALA A 747 -12.23 -30.65 13.65
N VAL A 748 -12.27 -30.57 12.32
CA VAL A 748 -11.91 -29.37 11.56
C VAL A 748 -13.14 -28.48 11.44
N THR A 749 -13.10 -27.33 12.08
CA THR A 749 -14.23 -26.41 12.21
C THR A 749 -14.26 -25.37 11.09
N SER A 750 -13.11 -25.04 10.51
CA SER A 750 -12.98 -23.98 9.50
C SER A 750 -11.84 -24.26 8.53
N VAL A 751 -12.08 -24.00 7.25
CA VAL A 751 -11.07 -24.01 6.18
C VAL A 751 -11.16 -22.71 5.40
N ASP A 752 -10.03 -22.18 4.94
CA ASP A 752 -10.01 -20.96 4.13
C ASP A 752 -8.79 -20.89 3.20
N TRP A 753 -9.01 -20.35 2.00
CA TRP A 753 -7.98 -20.21 0.97
C TRP A 753 -7.33 -18.81 0.95
N ALA A 754 -6.00 -18.78 1.01
CA ALA A 754 -5.24 -17.58 0.75
C ALA A 754 -5.32 -17.16 -0.74
N PRO A 755 -5.18 -15.86 -1.06
CA PRO A 755 -5.14 -15.38 -2.44
C PRO A 755 -4.03 -15.99 -3.30
N ASP A 756 -2.96 -16.48 -2.68
CA ASP A 756 -1.82 -17.13 -3.34
C ASP A 756 -1.99 -18.67 -3.51
N GLY A 757 -3.13 -19.21 -3.08
CA GLY A 757 -3.44 -20.64 -3.20
C GLY A 757 -2.98 -21.51 -2.03
N ARG A 758 -2.53 -20.93 -0.92
CA ARG A 758 -2.31 -21.68 0.33
C ARG A 758 -3.65 -21.98 1.02
N LEU A 759 -3.76 -23.18 1.61
CA LEU A 759 -4.94 -23.60 2.37
C LEU A 759 -4.61 -23.62 3.86
N ALA A 760 -5.45 -22.97 4.67
CA ALA A 760 -5.41 -23.05 6.13
C ALA A 760 -6.63 -23.82 6.67
N SER A 761 -6.46 -24.51 7.79
CA SER A 761 -7.55 -25.11 8.55
C SER A 761 -7.41 -24.86 10.04
N GLY A 762 -8.52 -24.58 10.71
CA GLY A 762 -8.64 -24.51 12.17
C GLY A 762 -9.41 -25.70 12.74
N SER A 763 -9.03 -26.15 13.93
CA SER A 763 -9.61 -27.36 14.55
C SER A 763 -9.85 -27.20 16.05
N ASN A 764 -10.72 -28.07 16.57
CA ASN A 764 -10.91 -28.31 18.00
C ASN A 764 -9.63 -28.80 18.70
N ASP A 765 -8.62 -29.27 17.96
CA ASP A 765 -7.32 -29.62 18.55
C ASP A 765 -6.46 -28.41 18.96
N GLN A 766 -7.04 -27.20 18.92
CA GLN A 766 -6.44 -25.92 19.33
C GLN A 766 -5.34 -25.44 18.37
N THR A 767 -5.20 -26.07 17.20
CA THR A 767 -4.18 -25.70 16.21
C THR A 767 -4.78 -25.16 14.93
N VAL A 768 -3.96 -24.37 14.22
CA VAL A 768 -4.21 -24.00 12.82
C VAL A 768 -3.12 -24.62 11.96
N ILE A 769 -3.50 -25.32 10.89
CA ILE A 769 -2.55 -25.97 9.99
C ILE A 769 -2.54 -25.28 8.64
N ILE A 770 -1.34 -25.00 8.12
CA ILE A 770 -1.11 -24.62 6.72
C ILE A 770 -0.70 -25.85 5.94
N TRP A 771 -1.38 -26.13 4.83
CA TRP A 771 -1.20 -27.39 4.10
C TRP A 771 -0.31 -27.27 2.87
N ASN A 772 0.42 -28.34 2.59
CA ASN A 772 1.11 -28.53 1.32
C ASN A 772 0.20 -29.37 0.42
N LEU A 773 -0.34 -28.78 -0.64
CA LEU A 773 -1.29 -29.47 -1.52
C LEU A 773 -0.63 -30.49 -2.46
N GLU A 774 0.67 -30.35 -2.73
CA GLU A 774 1.40 -31.32 -3.54
C GLU A 774 1.59 -32.65 -2.79
N THR A 775 2.00 -32.57 -1.52
CA THR A 775 2.34 -33.72 -0.67
C THR A 775 1.20 -34.20 0.22
N GLY A 776 0.22 -33.34 0.50
CA GLY A 776 -0.87 -33.61 1.42
C GLY A 776 -0.50 -33.54 2.90
N GLN A 777 0.70 -33.05 3.22
CA GLN A 777 1.23 -32.96 4.59
C GLN A 777 1.12 -31.53 5.15
N PRO A 778 1.08 -31.36 6.49
CA PRO A 778 1.20 -30.06 7.14
C PRO A 778 2.53 -29.37 6.79
N VAL A 779 2.50 -28.16 6.26
CA VAL A 779 3.68 -27.28 6.09
C VAL A 779 4.04 -26.66 7.43
N GLN A 780 3.02 -26.14 8.12
CA GLN A 780 3.16 -25.47 9.42
C GLN A 780 1.98 -25.86 10.30
N VAL A 781 2.28 -26.11 11.58
CA VAL A 781 1.29 -26.30 12.64
C VAL A 781 1.44 -25.14 13.60
N LEU A 782 0.49 -24.21 13.54
CA LEU A 782 0.46 -22.99 14.33
C LEU A 782 -0.20 -23.30 15.67
N LYS A 783 0.56 -23.10 16.75
CA LYS A 783 0.15 -23.36 18.14
C LYS A 783 0.19 -22.06 18.92
N GLY A 784 -0.88 -21.74 19.63
CA GLY A 784 -0.99 -20.48 20.36
C GLY A 784 -2.35 -20.23 21.01
N HIS A 785 -3.42 -20.80 20.45
CA HIS A 785 -4.72 -20.83 21.11
C HIS A 785 -4.72 -21.81 22.28
N THR A 786 -5.55 -21.52 23.28
CA THR A 786 -5.69 -22.34 24.50
C THR A 786 -6.98 -23.14 24.56
N ASP A 787 -7.84 -22.96 23.56
CA ASP A 787 -9.11 -23.67 23.39
C ASP A 787 -9.43 -23.82 21.89
N TYR A 788 -10.57 -24.41 21.54
CA TYR A 788 -10.96 -24.77 20.17
C TYR A 788 -10.84 -23.58 19.22
N VAL A 789 -10.19 -23.80 18.07
CA VAL A 789 -10.19 -22.82 16.98
C VAL A 789 -11.45 -23.07 16.19
N VAL A 790 -12.29 -22.05 16.04
CA VAL A 790 -13.60 -22.18 15.38
C VAL A 790 -13.65 -21.52 14.01
N SER A 791 -12.73 -20.60 13.72
CA SER A 791 -12.75 -19.84 12.48
C SER A 791 -11.34 -19.41 12.11
N VAL A 792 -10.99 -19.57 10.83
CA VAL A 792 -9.77 -19.06 10.21
C VAL A 792 -10.14 -18.25 8.97
N ASP A 793 -9.40 -17.19 8.68
CA ASP A 793 -9.65 -16.37 7.48
C ASP A 793 -8.37 -15.63 7.04
N TRP A 794 -8.15 -15.60 5.73
CA TRP A 794 -7.05 -14.92 5.06
C TRP A 794 -7.45 -13.54 4.56
N SER A 795 -6.60 -12.56 4.83
CA SER A 795 -6.72 -11.26 4.21
C SER A 795 -6.26 -11.30 2.74
N SER A 796 -6.69 -10.29 1.99
CA SER A 796 -6.22 -10.06 0.61
C SER A 796 -4.71 -9.77 0.51
N ASP A 797 -4.07 -9.34 1.60
CA ASP A 797 -2.62 -9.13 1.72
C ASP A 797 -1.84 -10.34 2.24
N GLY A 798 -2.51 -11.48 2.50
CA GLY A 798 -1.87 -12.73 2.88
C GLY A 798 -1.54 -12.88 4.37
N ARG A 799 -2.24 -12.14 5.24
CA ARG A 799 -2.24 -12.32 6.69
C ARG A 799 -3.34 -13.32 7.10
N LEU A 800 -3.01 -14.20 8.04
CA LEU A 800 -3.95 -15.20 8.57
C LEU A 800 -4.43 -14.78 9.95
N ALA A 801 -5.75 -14.78 10.14
CA ALA A 801 -6.38 -14.61 11.46
C ALA A 801 -7.10 -15.91 11.88
N SER A 802 -7.13 -16.17 13.18
CA SER A 802 -7.92 -17.26 13.77
C SER A 802 -8.69 -16.79 15.00
N GLY A 803 -9.93 -17.23 15.14
CA GLY A 803 -10.77 -17.00 16.31
C GLY A 803 -11.00 -18.28 17.10
N SER A 804 -11.01 -18.17 18.43
CA SER A 804 -11.11 -19.32 19.33
C SER A 804 -12.11 -19.13 20.48
N HIS A 805 -12.53 -20.25 21.05
CA HIS A 805 -13.24 -20.31 22.33
C HIS A 805 -12.41 -19.80 23.53
N ASP A 806 -11.12 -19.51 23.38
CA ASP A 806 -10.33 -18.87 24.42
C ASP A 806 -10.60 -17.34 24.57
N ASN A 807 -11.63 -16.84 23.90
CA ASN A 807 -12.05 -15.44 23.82
C ASN A 807 -11.05 -14.53 23.09
N THR A 808 -10.07 -15.10 22.39
CA THR A 808 -9.05 -14.35 21.68
C THR A 808 -9.09 -14.58 20.17
N ILE A 809 -8.55 -13.60 19.46
CA ILE A 809 -8.31 -13.68 18.03
C ILE A 809 -6.81 -13.54 17.83
N VAL A 810 -6.20 -14.45 17.09
CA VAL A 810 -4.76 -14.45 16.84
C VAL A 810 -4.51 -14.08 15.39
N ILE A 811 -3.61 -13.12 15.15
CA ILE A 811 -3.01 -12.88 13.83
C ILE A 811 -1.66 -13.56 13.83
N TRP A 812 -1.42 -14.42 12.83
CA TRP A 812 -0.23 -15.26 12.78
C TRP A 812 0.90 -14.63 11.97
N ASP A 813 2.13 -14.77 12.46
CA ASP A 813 3.32 -14.59 11.65
C ASP A 813 3.74 -15.95 11.09
N LEU A 814 3.61 -16.10 9.78
CA LEU A 814 3.89 -17.34 9.06
C LEU A 814 5.39 -17.59 8.87
N LYS A 815 6.26 -16.59 9.05
CA LYS A 815 7.71 -16.80 9.03
C LYS A 815 8.16 -17.53 10.30
N THR A 816 7.62 -17.12 11.45
CA THR A 816 7.99 -17.67 12.76
C THR A 816 7.07 -18.78 13.25
N SER A 817 5.89 -18.93 12.63
CA SER A 817 4.81 -19.83 13.09
C SER A 817 4.33 -19.50 14.52
N GLN A 818 4.46 -18.24 14.94
CA GLN A 818 4.06 -17.75 16.25
C GLN A 818 2.90 -16.74 16.13
N PRO A 819 2.14 -16.52 17.21
CA PRO A 819 1.20 -15.41 17.29
C PRO A 819 1.93 -14.08 17.09
N SER A 820 1.66 -13.37 15.99
CA SER A 820 2.13 -12.00 15.79
C SER A 820 1.39 -11.06 16.73
N GLN A 821 0.06 -11.25 16.83
CA GLN A 821 -0.81 -10.47 17.70
C GLN A 821 -1.89 -11.33 18.30
N ILE A 822 -2.25 -11.03 19.54
CA ILE A 822 -3.36 -11.63 20.26
C ILE A 822 -4.33 -10.51 20.61
N LEU A 823 -5.43 -10.42 19.87
CA LEU A 823 -6.49 -9.45 20.09
C LEU A 823 -7.43 -9.98 21.17
N LYS A 824 -7.58 -9.20 22.24
CA LYS A 824 -8.48 -9.48 23.35
C LYS A 824 -9.51 -8.36 23.44
N GLY A 825 -10.75 -8.69 23.76
CA GLY A 825 -11.79 -7.68 23.92
C GLY A 825 -13.22 -8.21 23.86
N HIS A 826 -13.43 -9.41 23.30
CA HIS A 826 -14.66 -10.15 23.49
C HIS A 826 -14.69 -10.75 24.91
N LYS A 827 -15.87 -10.78 25.52
CA LYS A 827 -16.08 -11.27 26.89
C LYS A 827 -16.41 -12.76 26.95
N ASP A 828 -16.65 -13.36 25.79
CA ASP A 828 -17.08 -14.74 25.62
C ASP A 828 -16.53 -15.29 24.28
N PHE A 829 -16.84 -16.55 23.98
CA PHE A 829 -16.26 -17.30 22.88
C PHE A 829 -16.37 -16.55 21.55
N ILE A 830 -15.30 -16.54 20.76
CA ILE A 830 -15.38 -16.09 19.38
C ILE A 830 -16.19 -17.12 18.60
N LYS A 831 -17.09 -16.67 17.74
CA LYS A 831 -17.89 -17.53 16.85
C LYS A 831 -17.31 -17.56 15.44
N SER A 832 -16.95 -16.40 14.91
CA SER A 832 -16.38 -16.27 13.57
C SER A 832 -15.50 -15.02 13.46
N VAL A 833 -14.44 -15.14 12.65
CA VAL A 833 -13.55 -14.04 12.26
C VAL A 833 -13.47 -13.97 10.75
N PHE A 834 -13.39 -12.76 10.18
CA PHE A 834 -13.06 -12.59 8.77
C PHE A 834 -12.46 -11.22 8.46
N TRP A 835 -11.71 -11.15 7.37
CA TRP A 835 -11.12 -9.94 6.83
C TRP A 835 -12.07 -9.27 5.84
N SER A 836 -12.27 -7.98 6.02
CA SER A 836 -12.93 -7.17 5.01
C SER A 836 -12.03 -6.94 3.79
N PRO A 837 -12.62 -6.64 2.62
CA PRO A 837 -11.85 -6.25 1.43
C PRO A 837 -10.94 -5.03 1.61
N ASP A 838 -11.22 -4.19 2.63
CA ASP A 838 -10.43 -3.00 2.97
C ASP A 838 -9.41 -3.24 4.10
N GLY A 839 -9.17 -4.49 4.50
CA GLY A 839 -8.09 -4.86 5.43
C GLY A 839 -8.43 -4.69 6.92
N ARG A 840 -9.71 -4.59 7.27
CA ARG A 840 -10.20 -4.60 8.66
C ARG A 840 -10.57 -6.03 9.06
N LEU A 841 -10.27 -6.39 10.29
CA LEU A 841 -10.67 -7.66 10.86
C LEU A 841 -12.01 -7.49 11.57
N ILE A 842 -12.98 -8.34 11.24
CA ILE A 842 -14.31 -8.34 11.82
C ILE A 842 -14.48 -9.64 12.59
N SER A 843 -14.95 -9.53 13.82
CA SER A 843 -15.16 -10.68 14.70
C SER A 843 -16.53 -10.65 15.36
N SER A 844 -17.12 -11.83 15.51
CA SER A 844 -18.38 -12.07 16.22
C SER A 844 -18.14 -12.99 17.41
N SER A 845 -18.92 -12.78 18.47
CA SER A 845 -18.79 -13.55 19.71
C SER A 845 -20.14 -13.83 20.34
N THR A 846 -20.18 -14.87 21.17
CA THR A 846 -21.30 -15.23 22.04
C THR A 846 -21.64 -14.13 23.06
N ASP A 847 -20.74 -13.15 23.26
CA ASP A 847 -21.02 -11.96 24.07
C ASP A 847 -22.03 -10.99 23.45
N ASN A 848 -22.64 -11.36 22.31
CA ASN A 848 -23.57 -10.57 21.51
C ASN A 848 -22.97 -9.29 20.93
N THR A 849 -21.67 -9.29 20.68
CA THR A 849 -21.00 -8.17 20.03
C THR A 849 -20.34 -8.58 18.71
N ILE A 850 -20.43 -7.69 17.73
CA ILE A 850 -19.54 -7.67 16.57
C ILE A 850 -18.54 -6.55 16.79
N LYS A 851 -17.25 -6.87 16.64
CA LYS A 851 -16.16 -5.90 16.67
C LYS A 851 -15.55 -5.78 15.29
N ILE A 852 -15.32 -4.54 14.88
CA ILE A 852 -14.58 -4.20 13.67
C ILE A 852 -13.27 -3.56 14.13
N THR A 853 -12.15 -4.17 13.77
CA THR A 853 -10.81 -3.77 14.20
C THR A 853 -9.95 -3.49 12.97
N ARG A 854 -9.26 -2.35 12.94
CA ARG A 854 -8.24 -2.09 11.93
C ARG A 854 -6.94 -2.80 12.31
N ALA A 855 -6.49 -3.75 11.50
CA ALA A 855 -5.24 -4.46 11.75
C ALA A 855 -4.03 -3.85 11.02
N ASP A 856 -4.25 -2.82 10.19
CA ASP A 856 -3.26 -1.97 9.55
C ASP A 856 -2.57 -1.00 10.53
N LEU A 857 -3.11 -0.83 11.74
CA LEU A 857 -2.53 0.01 12.80
C LEU A 857 -1.70 -0.75 13.84
N LEU A 858 -1.50 -2.05 13.64
CA LEU A 858 -0.75 -2.90 14.54
C LEU A 858 0.16 -3.79 13.68
N GLY A 859 1.45 -3.49 13.65
CA GLY A 859 2.54 -4.40 13.25
C GLY A 859 2.44 -5.10 11.89
N GLY A 860 2.85 -4.42 10.82
CA GLY A 860 3.34 -5.06 9.59
C GLY A 860 4.85 -4.87 9.48
N ASP A 861 5.58 -5.92 9.09
CA ASP A 861 7.03 -5.95 8.90
C ASP A 861 7.47 -4.95 7.81
N ILE A 862 7.83 -3.72 8.20
CA ILE A 862 8.11 -2.59 7.29
C ILE A 862 9.28 -2.91 6.34
N CYS A 863 10.18 -3.81 6.75
CA CYS A 863 11.35 -4.22 5.98
C CYS A 863 11.01 -4.98 4.69
N SER A 864 9.81 -5.55 4.52
CA SER A 864 9.42 -6.23 3.28
C SER A 864 8.99 -5.28 2.16
N ASN A 865 8.72 -4.01 2.49
CA ASN A 865 8.20 -3.00 1.55
C ASN A 865 9.25 -1.95 1.16
N LEU A 866 10.47 -2.06 1.67
CA LEU A 866 11.57 -1.14 1.40
C LEU A 866 12.54 -1.74 0.36
N PHE A 867 12.96 -0.95 -0.62
CA PHE A 867 13.94 -1.36 -1.64
C PHE A 867 15.40 -0.99 -1.27
N ARG A 868 15.58 -0.19 -0.21
CA ARG A 868 16.86 0.17 0.43
C ARG A 868 16.61 0.69 1.84
N ASN A 869 17.62 0.70 2.70
CA ASN A 869 17.55 1.36 4.01
C ASN A 869 17.35 2.88 3.82
N MET A 870 16.41 3.48 4.56
CA MET A 870 16.13 4.91 4.57
C MET A 870 16.95 5.64 5.64
N THR A 871 17.24 6.93 5.42
CA THR A 871 17.84 7.78 6.45
C THR A 871 16.79 8.21 7.49
N ILE A 872 17.24 8.65 8.67
CA ILE A 872 16.36 9.03 9.78
C ILE A 872 15.42 10.17 9.38
N ASP A 873 15.90 11.10 8.57
CA ASP A 873 15.12 12.25 8.10
C ASP A 873 14.09 11.83 7.03
N GLU A 874 14.45 10.94 6.09
CA GLU A 874 13.51 10.38 5.10
C GLU A 874 12.40 9.55 5.76
N TRP A 875 12.72 8.84 6.85
CA TRP A 875 11.78 8.03 7.65
C TRP A 875 10.75 8.90 8.37
N LEU A 876 11.18 9.99 8.96
CA LEU A 876 10.32 10.94 9.68
C LEU A 876 9.39 11.71 8.74
N ASP A 877 9.86 12.04 7.52
CA ASP A 877 9.11 12.87 6.57
C ASP A 877 8.05 12.09 5.77
N THR A 878 8.23 10.77 5.58
CA THR A 878 7.28 9.94 4.81
C THR A 878 6.24 9.20 5.66
N GLN A 879 6.53 8.83 6.90
CA GLN A 879 5.65 7.95 7.69
C GLN A 879 5.14 8.56 9.00
N GLY A 880 5.59 9.77 9.36
CA GLY A 880 5.19 10.43 10.61
C GLY A 880 5.66 9.69 11.88
N ILE A 881 5.38 10.29 13.03
CA ILE A 881 6.03 10.04 14.33
C ILE A 881 5.69 8.67 14.98
N LEU A 882 4.94 7.79 14.30
CA LEU A 882 4.36 6.57 14.88
C LEU A 882 5.22 5.30 14.76
N TYR A 883 6.39 5.33 14.11
CA TYR A 883 7.28 4.16 13.97
C TYR A 883 8.74 4.45 14.39
N VAL A 884 9.34 3.54 15.17
CA VAL A 884 10.75 3.64 15.62
C VAL A 884 11.68 3.50 14.42
N TYR A 885 12.59 4.47 14.22
CA TYR A 885 13.61 4.39 13.17
C TYR A 885 14.49 3.15 13.36
N GLN A 886 14.54 2.29 12.34
CA GLN A 886 15.35 1.08 12.35
C GLN A 886 16.61 1.30 11.49
N PRO A 887 17.83 1.29 12.07
CA PRO A 887 19.05 1.71 11.36
C PRO A 887 19.43 0.84 10.15
N ALA A 888 19.04 -0.44 10.16
CA ALA A 888 19.25 -1.38 9.07
C ALA A 888 18.22 -2.51 9.13
N CYS A 889 17.55 -2.77 8.01
CA CYS A 889 16.70 -3.96 7.85
C CYS A 889 17.58 -5.19 7.55
N PRO A 890 17.35 -6.35 8.19
CA PRO A 890 18.25 -7.52 8.11
C PRO A 890 18.43 -8.11 6.70
N ASP A 891 17.49 -7.87 5.78
CA ASP A 891 17.50 -8.42 4.41
C ASP A 891 17.77 -7.36 3.32
N LEU A 892 18.09 -6.11 3.70
CA LEU A 892 18.41 -5.02 2.77
C LEU A 892 19.90 -4.65 2.83
N TYR A 893 20.58 -4.85 1.69
CA TYR A 893 22.04 -4.71 1.54
C TYR A 893 22.54 -3.27 1.69
N ASN A 894 23.73 -3.13 2.31
CA ASN A 894 24.36 -1.86 2.69
C ASN A 894 25.03 -1.15 1.47
N PRO A 895 24.80 0.15 1.21
CA PRO A 895 25.27 0.83 -0.01
C PRO A 895 26.76 1.20 -0.03
N SER A 896 27.51 0.91 1.04
CA SER A 896 28.94 1.26 1.13
C SER A 896 29.85 0.33 0.33
N ASP A 897 29.38 -0.83 -0.12
CA ASP A 897 30.18 -1.81 -0.83
C ASP A 897 29.80 -1.88 -2.32
N TYR A 898 30.59 -1.16 -3.11
CA TYR A 898 30.80 -1.23 -4.57
C TYR A 898 29.98 -0.36 -5.53
N SER A 899 30.73 0.11 -6.53
CA SER A 899 30.44 1.16 -7.52
C SER A 899 29.30 0.86 -8.49
N VAL A 900 28.72 1.93 -9.05
CA VAL A 900 27.69 2.01 -10.13
C VAL A 900 27.90 1.02 -11.31
N SER A 901 29.11 0.47 -11.47
CA SER A 901 29.42 -0.58 -12.43
C SER A 901 28.71 -1.92 -12.16
N SER A 902 28.46 -2.31 -10.91
CA SER A 902 27.89 -3.66 -10.60
C SER A 902 26.40 -3.77 -10.92
N TRP A 903 25.64 -2.69 -10.70
CA TRP A 903 24.22 -2.59 -11.06
C TRP A 903 23.98 -2.64 -12.58
N LEU A 904 24.91 -2.07 -13.35
CA LEU A 904 24.85 -2.09 -14.81
C LEU A 904 25.18 -3.48 -15.35
N ASP A 905 26.15 -4.19 -14.76
CA ASP A 905 26.50 -5.56 -15.17
C ASP A 905 25.36 -6.56 -14.87
N MET A 906 24.61 -6.42 -13.76
CA MET A 906 23.43 -7.26 -13.49
C MET A 906 22.27 -7.00 -14.46
N ALA A 907 22.01 -5.74 -14.82
CA ALA A 907 21.01 -5.39 -15.83
C ALA A 907 21.45 -5.80 -17.25
N GLU A 908 22.76 -5.74 -17.55
CA GLU A 908 23.34 -6.21 -18.80
C GLU A 908 23.16 -7.73 -18.95
N ASN A 909 23.50 -8.48 -17.91
CA ASN A 909 23.35 -9.93 -17.87
C ASN A 909 21.87 -10.36 -17.92
N GLY A 910 20.97 -9.60 -17.30
CA GLY A 910 19.52 -9.81 -17.39
C GLY A 910 18.96 -9.57 -18.79
N LEU A 911 19.34 -8.47 -19.45
CA LEU A 911 18.89 -8.15 -20.82
C LEU A 911 19.51 -9.06 -21.88
N ILE A 912 20.73 -9.54 -21.66
CA ILE A 912 21.38 -10.57 -22.48
C ILE A 912 20.68 -11.93 -22.29
N SER A 913 20.27 -12.28 -21.07
CA SER A 913 19.51 -13.52 -20.80
C SER A 913 18.11 -13.51 -21.44
N LEU A 914 17.54 -12.33 -21.67
CA LEU A 914 16.27 -12.11 -22.37
C LEU A 914 16.43 -11.95 -23.90
N GLY A 915 17.66 -12.08 -24.43
CA GLY A 915 17.93 -12.18 -25.87
C GLY A 915 18.06 -10.84 -26.63
N PHE A 916 18.26 -9.71 -25.95
CA PHE A 916 18.38 -8.41 -26.64
C PHE A 916 19.76 -8.18 -27.30
N PRO A 917 19.84 -7.57 -28.51
CA PRO A 917 21.11 -7.29 -29.19
C PRO A 917 21.97 -6.25 -28.45
N LYS A 918 23.29 -6.46 -28.39
CA LYS A 918 24.28 -5.57 -27.74
C LYS A 918 24.16 -4.05 -28.02
N PRO A 919 23.77 -3.58 -29.23
CA PRO A 919 23.56 -2.16 -29.47
C PRO A 919 22.41 -1.56 -28.66
N VAL A 920 21.33 -2.31 -28.43
CA VAL A 920 20.16 -1.89 -27.64
C VAL A 920 20.55 -1.78 -26.16
N VAL A 921 21.31 -2.76 -25.67
CA VAL A 921 21.86 -2.78 -24.31
C VAL A 921 22.79 -1.57 -24.07
N THR A 922 23.58 -1.19 -25.07
CA THR A 922 24.46 -0.01 -25.02
C THR A 922 23.68 1.32 -25.00
N VAL A 923 22.55 1.39 -25.71
CA VAL A 923 21.67 2.57 -25.73
C VAL A 923 20.91 2.71 -24.41
N VAL A 924 20.40 1.61 -23.85
CA VAL A 924 19.75 1.58 -22.54
C VAL A 924 20.74 2.02 -21.46
N ARG A 925 21.98 1.52 -21.49
CA ARG A 925 23.05 1.97 -20.59
C ARG A 925 23.28 3.48 -20.64
N LYS A 926 23.34 4.08 -21.84
CA LYS A 926 23.52 5.54 -22.00
C LYS A 926 22.30 6.35 -21.54
N LEU A 927 21.09 5.84 -21.74
CA LEU A 927 19.84 6.45 -21.25
C LEU A 927 19.70 6.38 -19.72
N SER A 928 20.14 5.29 -19.10
CA SER A 928 20.16 5.14 -17.64
C SER A 928 21.13 6.14 -16.99
N TYR A 929 22.29 6.39 -17.60
CA TYR A 929 23.19 7.47 -17.16
C TYR A 929 22.55 8.87 -17.31
N PHE A 930 21.79 9.10 -18.39
CA PHE A 930 21.08 10.37 -18.63
C PHE A 930 19.96 10.63 -17.60
N LEU A 931 19.15 9.62 -17.29
CA LEU A 931 18.06 9.71 -16.31
C LEU A 931 18.57 9.90 -14.88
N ALA A 932 19.65 9.19 -14.51
CA ALA A 932 20.31 9.39 -13.22
C ALA A 932 20.85 10.83 -13.08
N MET A 933 21.44 11.37 -14.15
CA MET A 933 21.99 12.73 -14.15
C MET A 933 20.90 13.81 -14.08
N THR A 934 19.74 13.62 -14.74
CA THR A 934 18.61 14.55 -14.62
C THR A 934 17.95 14.52 -13.25
N SER A 935 17.93 13.37 -12.57
CA SER A 935 17.38 13.24 -11.22
C SER A 935 18.27 13.92 -10.17
N ILE A 936 19.59 13.85 -10.35
CA ILE A 936 20.56 14.55 -9.48
C ILE A 936 20.49 16.07 -9.67
N ILE A 937 20.33 16.55 -10.91
CA ILE A 937 20.17 17.98 -11.20
C ILE A 937 18.81 18.49 -10.70
N GLY A 938 17.76 17.67 -10.76
CA GLY A 938 16.44 17.98 -10.20
C GLY A 938 16.46 18.17 -8.67
N ALA A 939 17.22 17.33 -7.96
CA ALA A 939 17.40 17.45 -6.50
C ALA A 939 18.18 18.71 -6.09
N LEU A 940 19.16 19.14 -6.89
CA LEU A 940 19.94 20.37 -6.68
C LEU A 940 19.15 21.67 -6.92
N LEU A 941 18.02 21.61 -7.63
CA LEU A 941 17.16 22.78 -7.92
C LEU A 941 16.18 23.11 -6.77
N VAL A 942 16.08 22.24 -5.75
CA VAL A 942 15.13 22.39 -4.64
C VAL A 942 15.80 22.94 -3.36
N ASP A 943 17.10 22.73 -3.14
CA ASP A 943 17.80 23.29 -1.96
C ASP A 943 19.30 23.61 -2.23
N PRO A 944 19.71 24.89 -2.30
CA PRO A 944 21.09 25.28 -2.57
C PRO A 944 22.02 25.24 -1.33
N SER A 945 21.54 24.85 -0.15
CA SER A 945 22.28 25.05 1.11
C SER A 945 23.11 23.86 1.61
N SER A 946 23.13 22.73 0.90
CA SER A 946 23.89 21.55 1.33
C SER A 946 25.39 21.66 1.06
N SER A 947 26.19 21.29 2.07
CA SER A 947 27.66 21.37 2.14
C SER A 947 28.44 20.43 1.20
N ASN A 948 27.79 19.85 0.17
CA ASN A 948 28.39 18.88 -0.75
C ASN A 948 28.60 19.40 -2.18
N PHE A 949 28.59 20.72 -2.38
CA PHE A 949 28.71 21.33 -3.71
C PHE A 949 30.02 20.97 -4.44
N GLU A 950 31.14 20.85 -3.72
CA GLU A 950 32.43 20.48 -4.33
C GLU A 950 32.51 19.00 -4.73
N GLY A 951 32.01 18.07 -3.89
CA GLY A 951 32.02 16.63 -4.20
C GLY A 951 31.16 16.29 -5.42
N ILE A 952 30.05 17.02 -5.61
CA ILE A 952 29.17 16.81 -6.76
C ILE A 952 29.76 17.44 -8.03
N LEU A 953 30.47 18.57 -7.92
CA LEU A 953 31.17 19.19 -9.06
C LEU A 953 32.26 18.26 -9.64
N GLU A 954 32.91 17.46 -8.80
CA GLU A 954 33.93 16.50 -9.21
C GLU A 954 33.34 15.27 -9.92
N ILE A 955 32.15 14.82 -9.49
CA ILE A 955 31.38 13.75 -10.15
C ILE A 955 30.85 14.23 -11.51
N VAL A 956 30.34 15.46 -11.59
CA VAL A 956 29.86 16.07 -12.84
C VAL A 956 31.01 16.31 -13.82
N LYS A 957 32.19 16.76 -13.35
CA LYS A 957 33.40 16.89 -14.17
C LYS A 957 33.87 15.55 -14.73
N ARG A 958 33.85 14.47 -13.93
CA ARG A 958 34.18 13.11 -14.41
C ARG A 958 33.17 12.61 -15.44
N LEU A 959 31.88 12.85 -15.26
CA LEU A 959 30.84 12.46 -16.23
C LEU A 959 30.94 13.25 -17.56
N LEU A 960 31.28 14.55 -17.50
CA LEU A 960 31.47 15.39 -18.69
C LEU A 960 32.64 14.94 -19.59
N THR A 961 33.65 14.25 -19.06
CA THR A 961 34.77 13.73 -19.88
C THR A 961 34.40 12.54 -20.76
N THR A 962 33.19 11.97 -20.61
CA THR A 962 32.79 10.73 -21.29
C THR A 962 31.88 10.91 -22.51
N TRP A 963 31.55 12.14 -22.91
CA TRP A 963 30.59 12.43 -23.98
C TRP A 963 31.18 13.26 -25.14
N ASP A 964 30.89 12.84 -26.38
CA ASP A 964 31.39 13.44 -27.63
C ASP A 964 30.52 14.62 -28.13
N GLY A 965 31.14 15.59 -28.80
CA GLY A 965 30.77 17.01 -28.87
C GLY A 965 29.44 17.41 -29.54
N ARG A 966 28.62 16.47 -30.03
CA ARG A 966 27.31 16.80 -30.66
C ARG A 966 26.14 16.87 -29.69
N ALA A 967 26.22 16.22 -28.52
CA ALA A 967 25.18 16.29 -27.49
C ALA A 967 25.20 17.64 -26.73
N MET A 968 26.32 18.37 -26.76
CA MET A 968 26.51 19.62 -26.04
C MET A 968 25.65 20.79 -26.58
N MET A 969 25.31 20.81 -27.88
CA MET A 969 24.51 21.90 -28.48
C MET A 969 23.02 21.85 -28.10
N LEU A 970 22.46 20.66 -27.97
CA LEU A 970 21.06 20.49 -27.52
C LEU A 970 20.94 20.78 -26.02
N PHE A 971 21.98 20.48 -25.25
CA PHE A 971 22.04 20.76 -23.82
C PHE A 971 22.16 22.28 -23.55
N SER A 972 23.01 23.00 -24.29
CA SER A 972 23.17 24.45 -24.09
C SER A 972 21.91 25.25 -24.44
N THR A 973 21.15 24.83 -25.46
CA THR A 973 19.91 25.49 -25.88
C THR A 973 18.75 25.27 -24.91
N LEU A 974 18.62 24.07 -24.33
CA LEU A 974 17.59 23.77 -23.34
C LEU A 974 17.86 24.41 -21.96
N VAL A 975 19.13 24.49 -21.56
CA VAL A 975 19.54 25.22 -20.34
C VAL A 975 19.29 26.73 -20.51
N LEU A 976 19.58 27.31 -21.68
CA LEU A 976 19.26 28.71 -21.98
C LEU A 976 17.75 29.00 -21.94
N LEU A 977 16.92 28.11 -22.47
CA LEU A 977 15.46 28.23 -22.41
C LEU A 977 14.92 28.13 -20.96
N GLY A 978 15.48 27.24 -20.15
CA GLY A 978 15.14 27.10 -18.72
C GLY A 978 15.52 28.34 -17.90
N ILE A 979 16.69 28.92 -18.17
CA ILE A 979 17.16 30.16 -17.51
C ILE A 979 16.30 31.35 -17.94
N VAL A 980 15.94 31.47 -19.22
CA VAL A 980 15.05 32.53 -19.72
C VAL A 980 13.65 32.42 -19.09
N TYR A 981 13.10 31.22 -18.95
CA TYR A 981 11.82 31.00 -18.28
C TYR A 981 11.84 31.44 -16.79
N LEU A 982 12.94 31.15 -16.08
CA LEU A 982 13.13 31.59 -14.69
C LEU A 982 13.23 33.12 -14.60
N VAL A 983 14.04 33.76 -15.46
CA VAL A 983 14.17 35.22 -15.46
C VAL A 983 12.82 35.89 -15.72
N VAL A 984 12.01 35.39 -16.67
CA VAL A 984 10.66 35.93 -16.93
C VAL A 984 9.72 35.72 -15.73
N LYS A 985 9.75 34.55 -15.08
CA LYS A 985 8.90 34.24 -13.92
C LYS A 985 9.23 35.10 -12.70
N TYR A 986 10.51 35.35 -12.43
CA TYR A 986 10.95 36.16 -11.30
C TYR A 986 10.85 37.67 -11.57
N VAL A 987 11.09 38.12 -12.80
CA VAL A 987 10.84 39.52 -13.20
C VAL A 987 9.34 39.83 -13.13
N TYR A 988 8.47 38.93 -13.56
CA TYR A 988 7.01 39.11 -13.42
C TYR A 988 6.58 39.19 -11.95
N LYS A 989 7.07 38.29 -11.08
CA LYS A 989 6.80 38.36 -9.62
C LYS A 989 7.35 39.63 -8.98
N PHE A 990 8.52 40.11 -9.41
CA PHE A 990 9.11 41.35 -8.93
C PHE A 990 8.28 42.58 -9.35
N PHE A 991 7.79 42.63 -10.60
CA PHE A 991 6.91 43.70 -11.06
C PHE A 991 5.52 43.67 -10.40
N VAL A 992 4.96 42.49 -10.14
CA VAL A 992 3.70 42.35 -9.39
C VAL A 992 3.88 42.80 -7.93
N TRP A 993 4.99 42.44 -7.28
CA TRP A 993 5.33 42.91 -5.95
C TRP A 993 5.58 44.43 -5.89
N LEU A 994 6.27 44.99 -6.89
CA LEU A 994 6.51 46.43 -7.01
C LEU A 994 5.20 47.20 -7.28
N TRP A 995 4.28 46.64 -8.08
CA TRP A 995 2.96 47.21 -8.33
C TRP A 995 2.09 47.28 -7.07
N TYR A 996 2.11 46.23 -6.23
CA TYR A 996 1.45 46.23 -4.92
C TYR A 996 2.08 47.21 -3.92
N LYS A 997 3.41 47.32 -3.91
CA LYS A 997 4.14 48.18 -2.95
C LYS A 997 4.06 49.67 -3.27
N VAL A 998 3.89 50.04 -4.55
CA VAL A 998 3.80 51.45 -5.00
C VAL A 998 2.37 52.02 -4.85
N ARG A 999 1.31 51.21 -4.89
CA ARG A 999 -0.08 51.68 -4.63
C ARG A 999 -0.45 51.75 -3.15
N GLY A 1000 0.16 50.94 -2.28
CA GLY A 1000 -0.14 50.92 -0.84
C GLY A 1000 0.27 52.17 -0.05
N ARG A 1001 1.04 53.10 -0.65
CA ARG A 1001 1.51 54.34 0.02
C ARG A 1001 0.77 55.62 -0.36
N ARG A 1002 -0.38 55.55 -1.06
CA ARG A 1002 -1.18 56.74 -1.45
C ARG A 1002 -2.58 56.84 -0.82
N ALA A 1003 -2.95 55.98 0.14
CA ALA A 1003 -4.29 56.00 0.76
C ALA A 1003 -4.28 56.37 2.27
N MET A 1004 -3.27 57.12 2.74
CA MET A 1004 -3.23 57.67 4.12
C MET A 1004 -2.82 59.16 4.14
N ALA A 1005 -3.27 59.91 3.14
CA ALA A 1005 -3.27 61.37 3.15
C ALA A 1005 -4.38 61.89 2.23
N THR A 1006 -5.63 61.66 2.61
CA THR A 1006 -6.81 62.55 2.48
C THR A 1006 -8.03 61.84 3.02
#